data_AF-A0A7C0UHV5-F1
#
_entry.id   AF-A0A7C0UHV5-F1
#
_cell.length_a   1.000
_cell.length_b   1.000
_cell.length_c   1.000
_cell.angle_alpha   90.00
_cell.angle_beta   90.00
_cell.angle_gamma   90.00
#
_symmetry.space_group_name_H-M   'P 1'
#
loop_
_entity.id
_entity.type
_entity.pdbx_description
1 polymer ?
#
loop_
_entity_poly.entity_id
_entity_poly.type
_entity_poly.pdbx_seq_one_letter_code
_entity_poly.pdbx_strand_id
1 'polypeptide(L)'
;MADLGAKAIIFIEPPSTNRLESFTKFLYVNFYMPRVYLKREKGNFLKNLVLKSGSSVKAKLYIEYSLKEVKSANVIAFIKGSEYPNDTIVLSAYIDDWSPVPELASQHDTASGAAVLLETARILSKIRPKLSVLIVFFTGHWEGLAGVRAFVEDIFDYFVDHEITYHPVWNYTRPKFMFSLDLSTGSKNIAIVHSGGFYHIVGPALYDYSGQMYQDAYLNFQLEWRQNLTEIVKNKMKQKIEVYYQMYDQAGEAYTMARNEYFTAIPYKYFSDVEAWIQAGLPGYAIFTADDYRYGWFTPLKNKHLFDFNNLKVQATYIISLLYLFTNTKTDMYPPPRTWGPTRYYFPGPFYPYVPGFTRVRGQLVEYSPLSAKQYEPINEKAVVVIVDTTDEYNVFNYIYLYTEPNGTFTVYGLGVLRTYKLRAYMVNYSTGEIYYAADLGRYGAGEIPSTQVFQVRTGVYGWPQPLRFVVFPCAQIVLFNVMFPQGALSLATFTDIYRSLTLRDINILVRKFESHSEEYHYGYEIDPFAQTMVVYVPWDEKIEVEVGIRSEEGPIQLSILLINASEEKPEGNGYLLRRRGETLVFRRSILHYILNFYYLGGYRAKLAHSFNVRDPESEKSLSKTEEWLSRTIKAFNEKRFSEAYADSLIAWAWSQRLYFSSRNLIEGSSTTTIVYFVMLIPFAFVLERLLFEFVEGKKRLLAILATFAISMGVMWIIHPGFHLVSSAPILVLGLTILAITTVIGFLLYTDFRTVIWHIRKRTLGAHFVEVSRWDVMVASLYYGVVNLKRHKLTSSLTLFAVIVITLSTVSLTSVAFLLTPKPISIGAEPVYKGMLVRYVSYNPLPQTMSEFLSAIPEIGSPSLRAWLYGPIRGSTQWGEIPIDYGDKRAYAKAIVGLSLLDGDALKIKLTLVYGRWDDLFREYSEDTIPCIMSKSLAKDLGLEYAPEIVKMWGIKLLVVDFFEPRVLEGIKDIDGETLAPLDIWSVEAQGITTVTERLEWDNIIIVPYRILSKIPSSITFSIALVGGKPEAAEQAAKTLSQMTYNMFLFVSDGKKIKGYTSVSGLSTT
;
A
#
# COMPACT_ATOMS: atom_id res chain seq x y z
N MET A 1 6.20 -19.99 2.99
CA MET A 1 7.29 -21.00 3.04
C MET A 1 8.59 -20.43 3.62
N ALA A 2 9.09 -19.29 3.14
CA ALA A 2 10.27 -18.62 3.69
C ALA A 2 10.15 -18.38 5.21
N ASP A 3 9.02 -17.84 5.66
CA ASP A 3 8.70 -17.64 7.08
C ASP A 3 8.77 -18.95 7.91
N LEU A 4 8.42 -20.09 7.31
CA LEU A 4 8.51 -21.40 7.96
C LEU A 4 9.95 -21.96 8.03
N GLY A 5 10.93 -21.27 7.42
CA GLY A 5 12.35 -21.63 7.46
C GLY A 5 12.88 -22.34 6.21
N ALA A 6 12.15 -22.31 5.09
CA ALA A 6 12.68 -22.80 3.82
C ALA A 6 13.93 -21.98 3.41
N LYS A 7 14.97 -22.67 2.90
CA LYS A 7 16.21 -22.03 2.42
C LYS A 7 16.21 -21.75 0.92
N ALA A 8 15.37 -22.47 0.17
CA ALA A 8 15.18 -22.34 -1.27
C ALA A 8 13.81 -22.90 -1.64
N ILE A 9 13.29 -22.48 -2.79
CA ILE A 9 12.00 -22.92 -3.33
C ILE A 9 12.19 -23.50 -4.73
N ILE A 10 11.64 -24.68 -4.97
CA ILE A 10 11.62 -25.34 -6.28
C ILE A 10 10.19 -25.31 -6.80
N PHE A 11 9.96 -24.56 -7.87
CA PHE A 11 8.69 -24.56 -8.60
C PHE A 11 8.71 -25.68 -9.64
N ILE A 12 7.65 -26.49 -9.65
CA ILE A 12 7.42 -27.49 -10.69
C ILE A 12 6.55 -26.83 -11.76
N GLU A 13 6.95 -26.96 -13.02
CA GLU A 13 6.20 -26.53 -14.19
C GLU A 13 4.73 -27.00 -14.10
N PRO A 14 3.78 -26.05 -14.09
CA PRO A 14 2.37 -26.36 -13.99
C PRO A 14 1.82 -26.86 -15.35
N PRO A 15 0.65 -27.52 -15.37
CA PRO A 15 0.05 -28.02 -16.63
C PRO A 15 -0.31 -26.88 -17.57
N SER A 16 -0.86 -25.81 -17.01
CA SER A 16 -0.97 -24.48 -17.59
C SER A 16 -0.71 -23.44 -16.51
N THR A 17 -0.63 -22.18 -16.94
CA THR A 17 -0.65 -21.02 -16.06
C THR A 17 -1.07 -19.81 -16.88
N ASN A 18 -1.27 -18.69 -16.21
CA ASN A 18 -1.74 -17.45 -16.82
C ASN A 18 -0.98 -16.26 -16.21
N ARG A 19 -1.20 -15.08 -16.81
CA ARG A 19 -0.62 -13.80 -16.38
C ARG A 19 -0.79 -13.53 -14.88
N LEU A 20 -1.97 -13.82 -14.33
CA LEU A 20 -2.30 -13.54 -12.93
C LEU A 20 -1.41 -14.37 -11.99
N GLU A 21 -1.25 -15.66 -12.27
CA GLU A 21 -0.42 -16.54 -11.47
C GLU A 21 1.06 -16.18 -11.54
N SER A 22 1.56 -15.74 -12.70
CA SER A 22 2.93 -15.25 -12.84
C SER A 22 3.19 -14.03 -11.97
N PHE A 23 2.24 -13.09 -11.88
CA PHE A 23 2.42 -11.88 -11.07
C PHE A 23 2.44 -12.15 -9.56
N THR A 24 1.83 -13.24 -9.09
CA THR A 24 1.98 -13.67 -7.68
C THR A 24 3.40 -14.11 -7.30
N LYS A 25 4.33 -14.16 -8.26
CA LYS A 25 5.73 -14.54 -8.02
C LYS A 25 6.65 -13.35 -7.75
N PHE A 26 6.16 -12.13 -7.76
CA PHE A 26 6.96 -10.95 -7.44
C PHE A 26 7.04 -10.69 -5.93
N LEU A 27 8.14 -10.06 -5.54
CA LEU A 27 8.35 -9.46 -4.23
C LEU A 27 8.92 -8.06 -4.48
N TYR A 28 8.35 -7.05 -3.84
CA TYR A 28 8.72 -5.64 -4.01
C TYR A 28 9.77 -5.15 -2.98
N VAL A 29 10.39 -6.11 -2.29
CA VAL A 29 11.46 -5.93 -1.31
C VAL A 29 12.66 -6.80 -1.67
N ASN A 30 13.85 -6.33 -1.32
CA ASN A 30 15.09 -7.09 -1.55
C ASN A 30 15.32 -8.17 -0.50
N PHE A 31 14.59 -9.28 -0.64
CA PHE A 31 14.79 -10.47 0.16
C PHE A 31 15.47 -11.57 -0.66
N TYR A 32 16.66 -11.98 -0.24
CA TYR A 32 17.37 -13.09 -0.88
C TYR A 32 16.73 -14.44 -0.55
N MET A 33 15.90 -14.93 -1.48
CA MET A 33 15.32 -16.27 -1.45
C MET A 33 15.57 -16.98 -2.78
N PRO A 34 16.49 -17.96 -2.81
CA PRO A 34 16.71 -18.80 -3.98
C PRO A 34 15.43 -19.47 -4.49
N ARG A 35 15.09 -19.23 -5.76
CA ARG A 35 13.92 -19.80 -6.45
C ARG A 35 14.36 -20.41 -7.77
N VAL A 36 14.02 -21.67 -8.00
CA VAL A 36 14.33 -22.37 -9.26
C VAL A 36 13.08 -22.99 -9.84
N TYR A 37 13.04 -23.06 -11.17
CA TYR A 37 11.95 -23.66 -11.93
C TYR A 37 12.43 -24.98 -12.55
N LEU A 38 11.65 -26.04 -12.40
CA LEU A 38 11.92 -27.35 -13.01
C LEU A 38 10.80 -27.76 -13.94
N LYS A 39 11.17 -28.25 -15.12
CA LYS A 39 10.24 -28.92 -16.05
C LYS A 39 9.46 -30.03 -15.34
N ARG A 40 8.21 -30.22 -15.75
CA ARG A 40 7.22 -31.00 -15.00
C ARG A 40 7.66 -32.44 -14.77
N GLU A 41 8.24 -33.06 -15.80
CA GLU A 41 8.76 -34.43 -15.74
C GLU A 41 9.80 -34.61 -14.62
N LYS A 42 10.81 -33.73 -14.57
CA LYS A 42 11.88 -33.79 -13.56
C LYS A 42 11.38 -33.41 -12.17
N GLY A 43 10.52 -32.40 -12.08
CA GLY A 43 9.89 -32.01 -10.81
C GLY A 43 9.04 -33.13 -10.21
N ASN A 44 8.20 -33.79 -11.02
CA ASN A 44 7.40 -34.93 -10.58
C ASN A 44 8.24 -36.15 -10.21
N PHE A 45 9.33 -36.41 -10.96
CA PHE A 45 10.28 -37.45 -10.59
C PHE A 45 10.86 -37.21 -9.18
N LEU A 46 11.35 -35.99 -8.90
CA LEU A 46 11.87 -35.63 -7.57
C LEU A 46 10.80 -35.72 -6.49
N LYS A 47 9.60 -35.20 -6.76
CA LYS A 47 8.46 -35.28 -5.84
C LYS A 47 8.12 -36.73 -5.49
N ASN A 48 8.04 -37.61 -6.49
CA ASN A 48 7.75 -39.03 -6.29
C ASN A 48 8.88 -39.74 -5.54
N LEU A 49 10.14 -39.38 -5.79
CA LEU A 49 11.29 -39.93 -5.08
C LEU A 49 11.23 -39.59 -3.58
N VAL A 50 10.89 -38.34 -3.23
CA VAL A 50 10.70 -37.91 -1.84
C VAL A 50 9.52 -38.62 -1.18
N LEU A 51 8.39 -38.74 -1.89
CA LEU A 51 7.20 -39.42 -1.34
C LEU A 51 7.43 -40.92 -1.12
N LYS A 52 8.18 -41.59 -2.00
CA LYS A 52 8.45 -43.03 -1.93
C LYS A 52 9.54 -43.40 -0.92
N SER A 53 10.53 -42.55 -0.67
CA SER A 53 11.65 -42.89 0.21
C SER A 53 11.25 -43.01 1.69
N GLY A 54 10.12 -42.40 2.09
CA GLY A 54 9.68 -42.33 3.50
C GLY A 54 10.70 -41.67 4.45
N SER A 55 11.79 -41.13 3.90
CA SER A 55 13.00 -40.72 4.60
C SER A 55 13.41 -39.32 4.15
N SER A 56 14.14 -38.59 5.01
CA SER A 56 14.63 -37.25 4.67
C SER A 56 15.57 -37.30 3.45
N VAL A 57 15.15 -36.73 2.32
CA VAL A 57 15.99 -36.58 1.13
C VAL A 57 16.80 -35.29 1.26
N LYS A 58 18.12 -35.38 1.15
CA LYS A 58 19.00 -34.21 1.12
C LYS A 58 19.29 -33.82 -0.32
N ALA A 59 18.94 -32.60 -0.69
CA ALA A 59 19.33 -31.99 -1.97
C ALA A 59 20.38 -30.90 -1.73
N LYS A 60 21.35 -30.79 -2.62
CA LYS A 60 22.25 -29.64 -2.72
C LYS A 60 21.90 -28.89 -4.00
N LEU A 61 21.60 -27.61 -3.87
CA LEU A 61 21.30 -26.74 -4.99
C LEU A 61 22.45 -25.75 -5.11
N TYR A 62 23.11 -25.74 -6.26
CA TYR A 62 24.13 -24.76 -6.63
C TYR A 62 23.49 -23.76 -7.59
N ILE A 63 23.50 -22.49 -7.22
CA ILE A 63 22.97 -21.40 -8.05
C ILE A 63 24.07 -20.38 -8.19
N GLU A 64 24.38 -20.04 -9.44
CA GLU A 64 25.24 -18.92 -9.77
C GLU A 64 24.39 -17.93 -10.59
N TYR A 65 24.24 -16.71 -10.08
CA TYR A 65 23.51 -15.66 -10.77
C TYR A 65 24.19 -14.32 -10.54
N SER A 66 24.11 -13.44 -11.53
CA SER A 66 24.58 -12.05 -11.42
C SER A 66 23.72 -11.17 -12.32
N LEU A 67 23.53 -9.93 -11.91
CA LEU A 67 23.04 -8.90 -12.83
C LEU A 67 24.22 -8.40 -13.66
N LYS A 68 23.97 -8.17 -14.94
CA LYS A 68 24.95 -7.66 -15.89
C LYS A 68 24.30 -6.61 -16.76
N GLU A 69 25.02 -5.53 -17.00
CA GLU A 69 24.65 -4.54 -17.98
C GLU A 69 24.95 -5.10 -19.38
N VAL A 70 23.95 -5.08 -20.26
CA VAL A 70 24.07 -5.57 -21.63
C VAL A 70 23.64 -4.47 -22.58
N LYS A 71 24.41 -4.27 -23.65
CA LYS A 71 24.03 -3.34 -24.72
C LYS A 71 22.98 -4.00 -25.61
N SER A 72 21.80 -3.39 -25.67
CA SER A 72 20.77 -3.68 -26.67
C SER A 72 20.71 -2.56 -27.70
N ALA A 73 20.05 -2.79 -28.84
CA ALA A 73 19.87 -1.80 -29.88
C ALA A 73 18.45 -1.84 -30.44
N ASN A 74 17.85 -0.67 -30.62
CA ASN A 74 16.64 -0.54 -31.42
C ASN A 74 16.97 -0.81 -32.89
N VAL A 75 16.05 -1.46 -33.62
CA VAL A 75 16.21 -1.70 -35.06
C VAL A 75 15.42 -0.67 -35.84
N ILE A 76 16.09 0.09 -36.69
CA ILE A 76 15.50 1.23 -37.41
C ILE A 76 15.64 1.02 -38.92
N ALA A 77 14.54 1.21 -39.66
CA ALA A 77 14.55 1.23 -41.12
C ALA A 77 13.87 2.50 -41.65
N PHE A 78 14.52 3.18 -42.60
CA PHE A 78 14.03 4.44 -43.16
C PHE A 78 13.50 4.24 -44.59
N ILE A 79 12.25 4.64 -44.82
CA ILE A 79 11.62 4.64 -46.14
C ILE A 79 11.42 6.10 -46.55
N LYS A 80 12.16 6.56 -47.56
CA LYS A 80 12.08 7.94 -48.03
C LYS A 80 10.77 8.21 -48.79
N GLY A 81 10.08 9.27 -48.39
CA GLY A 81 8.84 9.73 -49.03
C GLY A 81 9.02 10.11 -50.51
N SER A 82 7.90 10.14 -51.23
CA SER A 82 7.85 10.58 -52.63
C SER A 82 7.58 12.08 -52.80
N GLU A 83 6.66 12.64 -52.01
CA GLU A 83 6.18 14.04 -52.15
C GLU A 83 6.69 14.94 -51.01
N TYR A 84 6.74 14.42 -49.78
CA TYR A 84 7.14 15.15 -48.57
C TYR A 84 8.30 14.42 -47.85
N PRO A 85 9.50 14.37 -48.45
CA PRO A 85 10.61 13.56 -47.93
C PRO A 85 11.20 14.09 -46.61
N ASN A 86 10.95 15.34 -46.25
CA ASN A 86 11.49 16.00 -45.06
C ASN A 86 10.62 15.82 -43.81
N ASP A 87 9.42 15.24 -43.97
CA ASP A 87 8.47 15.00 -42.90
C ASP A 87 8.35 13.49 -42.68
N THR A 88 8.64 13.03 -41.47
CA THR A 88 8.66 11.59 -41.13
C THR A 88 7.59 11.22 -40.12
N ILE A 89 6.85 10.16 -40.45
CA ILE A 89 6.01 9.42 -39.51
C ILE A 89 6.81 8.25 -38.93
N VAL A 90 6.82 8.11 -37.61
CA VAL A 90 7.44 6.97 -36.93
C VAL A 90 6.38 5.89 -36.73
N LEU A 91 6.61 4.70 -37.24
CA LEU A 91 5.80 3.51 -37.00
C LEU A 91 6.64 2.53 -36.19
N SER A 92 6.10 2.05 -35.08
CA SER A 92 6.88 1.32 -34.09
C SER A 92 6.14 0.16 -33.46
N ALA A 93 6.91 -0.77 -32.91
CA ALA A 93 6.47 -1.88 -32.08
C ALA A 93 7.66 -2.35 -31.24
N TYR A 94 7.46 -2.96 -30.08
CA TYR A 94 8.54 -3.60 -29.34
C TYR A 94 8.76 -5.04 -29.82
N ILE A 95 9.95 -5.59 -29.54
CA ILE A 95 10.34 -6.96 -29.91
C ILE A 95 10.84 -7.80 -28.73
N ASP A 96 11.03 -7.21 -27.56
CA ASP A 96 11.33 -7.94 -26.34
C ASP A 96 10.08 -8.54 -25.68
N ASP A 97 10.30 -9.54 -24.83
CA ASP A 97 9.25 -10.27 -24.10
C ASP A 97 9.71 -10.48 -22.66
N TRP A 98 8.77 -10.83 -21.78
CA TRP A 98 9.03 -11.02 -20.37
C TRP A 98 8.41 -12.31 -19.82
N SER A 99 9.10 -12.96 -18.89
CA SER A 99 8.61 -14.13 -18.15
C SER A 99 9.26 -14.19 -16.76
N PRO A 100 8.58 -14.73 -15.74
CA PRO A 100 9.20 -14.99 -14.43
C PRO A 100 10.37 -15.99 -14.51
N VAL A 101 10.48 -16.71 -15.63
CA VAL A 101 11.65 -17.51 -16.00
C VAL A 101 12.23 -16.90 -17.28
N PRO A 102 13.22 -15.99 -17.19
CA PRO A 102 13.69 -15.20 -18.33
C PRO A 102 14.13 -16.02 -19.55
N GLU A 103 14.75 -17.18 -19.34
CA GLU A 103 15.16 -18.10 -20.42
C GLU A 103 13.98 -18.62 -21.26
N LEU A 104 12.77 -18.61 -20.70
CA LEU A 104 11.54 -19.07 -21.34
C LEU A 104 10.61 -17.91 -21.76
N ALA A 105 11.08 -16.66 -21.74
CA ALA A 105 10.36 -15.50 -22.24
C ALA A 105 10.25 -15.56 -23.77
N SER A 106 9.26 -16.29 -24.29
CA SER A 106 8.94 -16.30 -25.72
C SER A 106 7.50 -16.73 -25.95
N GLN A 107 6.64 -15.74 -26.16
CA GLN A 107 5.24 -15.90 -26.53
C GLN A 107 5.02 -15.50 -27.99
N HIS A 108 4.16 -16.23 -28.69
CA HIS A 108 3.78 -15.90 -30.06
C HIS A 108 2.97 -14.60 -30.13
N ASP A 109 2.17 -14.36 -29.09
CA ASP A 109 1.19 -13.30 -29.07
C ASP A 109 1.82 -11.90 -28.92
N THR A 110 2.89 -11.78 -28.12
CA THR A 110 3.64 -10.53 -27.91
C THR A 110 4.37 -10.06 -29.17
N ALA A 111 4.70 -10.96 -30.09
CA ALA A 111 5.30 -10.63 -31.39
C ALA A 111 4.29 -10.08 -32.42
N SER A 112 2.99 -10.03 -32.10
CA SER A 112 1.94 -9.63 -33.04
C SER A 112 2.12 -8.21 -33.58
N GLY A 113 2.44 -7.25 -32.70
CA GLY A 113 2.70 -5.86 -33.10
C GLY A 113 3.87 -5.74 -34.08
N ALA A 114 4.99 -6.38 -33.75
CA ALA A 114 6.18 -6.42 -34.61
C ALA A 114 5.92 -7.11 -35.95
N ALA A 115 5.16 -8.21 -35.97
CA ALA A 115 4.80 -8.91 -37.20
C ALA A 115 3.95 -8.03 -38.14
N VAL A 116 2.95 -7.32 -37.59
CA VAL A 116 2.12 -6.38 -38.37
C VAL A 116 2.94 -5.19 -38.86
N LEU A 117 3.86 -4.67 -38.04
CA LEU A 117 4.75 -3.58 -38.45
C LEU A 117 5.68 -4.00 -39.58
N LEU A 118 6.25 -5.21 -39.52
CA LEU A 118 7.12 -5.74 -40.57
C LEU A 118 6.37 -5.90 -41.90
N GLU A 119 5.13 -6.40 -41.86
CA GLU A 119 4.29 -6.49 -43.06
C GLU A 119 3.91 -5.11 -43.59
N THR A 120 3.63 -4.15 -42.71
CA THR A 120 3.40 -2.74 -43.07
C THR A 120 4.61 -2.17 -43.80
N ALA A 121 5.82 -2.39 -43.28
CA ALA A 121 7.07 -1.95 -43.90
C ALA A 121 7.28 -2.58 -45.29
N ARG A 122 6.95 -3.87 -45.45
CA ARG A 122 7.01 -4.58 -46.74
C ARG A 122 6.04 -4.01 -47.78
N ILE A 123 4.88 -3.51 -47.34
CA ILE A 123 3.88 -2.88 -48.22
C ILE A 123 4.31 -1.45 -48.59
N LEU A 124 4.67 -0.63 -47.59
CA LEU A 124 5.06 0.77 -47.79
C LEU A 124 6.34 0.90 -48.63
N SER A 125 7.29 -0.03 -48.52
CA SER A 125 8.51 -0.04 -49.35
C SER A 125 8.22 -0.28 -50.84
N LYS A 126 7.13 -0.99 -51.18
CA LYS A 126 6.71 -1.23 -52.57
C LYS A 126 5.91 -0.08 -53.16
N ILE A 127 5.01 0.51 -52.36
CA ILE A 127 4.10 1.58 -52.84
C ILE A 127 4.76 2.96 -52.78
N ARG A 128 5.75 3.14 -51.89
CA ARG A 128 6.46 4.39 -51.60
C ARG A 128 5.52 5.53 -51.15
N PRO A 129 5.28 5.69 -49.83
CA PRO A 129 4.35 6.70 -49.31
C PRO A 129 4.75 8.13 -49.67
N LYS A 130 3.79 9.06 -49.58
CA LYS A 130 4.06 10.49 -49.80
C LYS A 130 5.00 11.07 -48.75
N LEU A 131 4.75 10.79 -47.47
CA LEU A 131 5.61 11.16 -46.35
C LEU A 131 6.75 10.15 -46.18
N SER A 132 7.86 10.59 -45.59
CA SER A 132 8.89 9.64 -45.14
C SER A 132 8.37 8.83 -43.96
N VAL A 133 8.84 7.59 -43.83
CA VAL A 133 8.42 6.67 -42.77
C VAL A 133 9.64 6.07 -42.11
N LEU A 134 9.67 6.10 -40.79
CA LEU A 134 10.66 5.42 -39.97
C LEU A 134 10.01 4.23 -39.29
N ILE A 135 10.47 3.03 -39.62
CA ILE A 135 10.05 1.79 -38.96
C ILE A 135 11.01 1.55 -37.81
N VAL A 136 10.50 1.43 -36.59
CA VAL A 136 11.32 1.26 -35.38
C VAL A 136 10.86 0.05 -34.57
N PHE A 137 11.75 -0.90 -34.34
CA PHE A 137 11.53 -1.98 -33.40
C PHE A 137 12.27 -1.68 -32.10
N PHE A 138 11.53 -1.38 -31.03
CA PHE A 138 12.11 -1.06 -29.73
C PHE A 138 12.49 -2.31 -28.95
N THR A 139 13.56 -2.20 -28.17
CA THR A 139 13.97 -3.22 -27.19
C THR A 139 13.88 -2.68 -25.77
N GLY A 140 13.71 -3.53 -24.77
CA GLY A 140 13.62 -3.12 -23.36
C GLY A 140 12.31 -2.38 -23.04
N HIS A 141 11.22 -2.73 -23.72
CA HIS A 141 9.87 -2.27 -23.38
C HIS A 141 9.51 -2.65 -21.94
N TRP A 142 9.77 -3.89 -21.57
CA TRP A 142 9.51 -4.40 -20.20
C TRP A 142 10.57 -3.99 -19.17
N GLU A 143 11.63 -3.28 -19.60
CA GLU A 143 12.71 -2.74 -18.75
C GLU A 143 12.55 -1.24 -18.54
N GLY A 144 11.30 -0.83 -18.25
CA GLY A 144 10.94 0.58 -18.07
C GLY A 144 11.12 1.39 -19.35
N LEU A 145 10.61 0.90 -20.48
CA LEU A 145 10.63 1.60 -21.78
C LEU A 145 12.03 2.05 -22.22
N ALA A 146 13.07 1.26 -21.90
CA ALA A 146 14.48 1.67 -22.07
C ALA A 146 14.80 2.06 -23.52
N GLY A 147 14.37 1.26 -24.50
CA GLY A 147 14.66 1.50 -25.91
C GLY A 147 14.03 2.78 -26.44
N VAL A 148 12.75 3.02 -26.17
CA VAL A 148 12.10 4.25 -26.65
C VAL A 148 12.58 5.49 -25.90
N ARG A 149 12.93 5.38 -24.61
CA ARG A 149 13.55 6.50 -23.87
C ARG A 149 14.89 6.90 -24.48
N ALA A 150 15.73 5.93 -24.82
CA ALA A 150 16.99 6.20 -25.53
C ALA A 150 16.74 6.82 -26.91
N PHE A 151 15.75 6.33 -27.66
CA PHE A 151 15.40 6.89 -28.97
C PHE A 151 14.88 8.33 -28.89
N VAL A 152 14.10 8.66 -27.86
CA VAL A 152 13.64 10.04 -27.61
C VAL A 152 14.81 10.91 -27.17
N GLU A 153 15.71 10.41 -26.34
CA GLU A 153 16.94 11.13 -25.95
C GLU A 153 17.79 11.50 -27.19
N ASP A 154 18.00 10.58 -28.15
CA ASP A 154 18.71 10.87 -29.40
C ASP A 154 18.06 12.02 -30.21
N ILE A 155 16.73 12.16 -30.15
CA ILE A 155 16.00 13.27 -30.78
C ILE A 155 16.32 14.59 -30.08
N PHE A 156 16.38 14.59 -28.74
CA PHE A 156 16.76 15.77 -27.96
C PHE A 156 18.20 16.19 -28.24
N ASP A 157 19.13 15.24 -28.20
CA ASP A 157 20.55 15.49 -28.42
C ASP A 157 20.81 16.12 -29.79
N TYR A 158 20.01 15.80 -30.80
CA TYR A 158 20.12 16.38 -32.14
C TYR A 158 19.36 17.71 -32.29
N PHE A 159 18.06 17.75 -31.96
CA PHE A 159 17.19 18.90 -32.27
C PHE A 159 17.17 20.00 -31.21
N VAL A 160 17.51 19.70 -29.96
CA VAL A 160 17.32 20.60 -28.82
C VAL A 160 18.66 20.98 -28.19
N ASP A 161 19.43 19.97 -27.79
CA ASP A 161 20.68 20.16 -27.07
C ASP A 161 21.86 20.39 -28.04
N HIS A 162 21.69 20.00 -29.31
CA HIS A 162 22.70 20.09 -30.37
C HIS A 162 24.05 19.42 -30.01
N GLU A 163 24.01 18.39 -29.16
CA GLU A 163 25.15 17.54 -28.79
C GLU A 163 25.55 16.63 -29.96
N ILE A 164 24.60 16.26 -30.83
CA ILE A 164 24.84 15.51 -32.06
C ILE A 164 24.64 16.43 -33.26
N THR A 165 25.69 16.59 -34.10
CA THR A 165 25.62 17.44 -35.30
C THR A 165 25.26 16.66 -36.57
N TYR A 166 25.47 15.35 -36.60
CA TYR A 166 25.20 14.51 -37.77
C TYR A 166 24.48 13.23 -37.35
N HIS A 167 23.17 13.17 -37.57
CA HIS A 167 22.36 11.97 -37.32
C HIS A 167 22.01 11.24 -38.63
N PRO A 168 22.18 9.90 -38.71
CA PRO A 168 21.92 9.14 -39.95
C PRO A 168 20.51 9.30 -40.53
N VAL A 169 19.52 9.61 -39.70
CA VAL A 169 18.11 9.80 -40.10
C VAL A 169 17.72 11.28 -40.05
N TRP A 170 18.02 11.97 -38.95
CA TRP A 170 17.47 13.30 -38.66
C TRP A 170 18.13 14.43 -39.44
N ASN A 171 19.27 14.15 -40.10
CA ASN A 171 19.85 15.06 -41.09
C ASN A 171 18.95 15.29 -42.31
N TYR A 172 18.08 14.33 -42.63
CA TYR A 172 17.30 14.32 -43.88
C TYR A 172 15.81 14.53 -43.67
N THR A 173 15.34 14.54 -42.41
CA THR A 173 13.91 14.55 -42.11
C THR A 173 13.63 15.01 -40.68
N ARG A 174 12.37 15.34 -40.39
CA ARG A 174 11.89 15.75 -39.07
C ARG A 174 10.80 14.81 -38.56
N PRO A 175 10.84 14.38 -37.29
CA PRO A 175 9.78 13.59 -36.70
C PRO A 175 8.49 14.42 -36.59
N LYS A 176 7.36 13.88 -37.06
CA LYS A 176 6.06 14.55 -37.02
C LYS A 176 5.03 13.88 -36.13
N PHE A 177 4.93 12.57 -36.22
CA PHE A 177 3.94 11.79 -35.50
C PHE A 177 4.45 10.37 -35.26
N MET A 178 4.01 9.72 -34.19
CA MET A 178 4.35 8.33 -33.89
C MET A 178 3.11 7.44 -33.78
N PHE A 179 3.16 6.27 -34.41
CA PHE A 179 2.28 5.14 -34.10
C PHE A 179 3.08 4.03 -33.44
N SER A 180 2.62 3.53 -32.29
CA SER A 180 3.14 2.28 -31.70
C SER A 180 2.09 1.19 -31.79
N LEU A 181 2.48 -0.02 -32.21
CA LEU A 181 1.60 -1.19 -32.32
C LEU A 181 1.86 -2.12 -31.14
N ASP A 182 0.92 -2.20 -30.21
CA ASP A 182 0.92 -3.16 -29.11
C ASP A 182 -0.30 -4.06 -29.21
N LEU A 183 -0.13 -5.17 -29.93
CA LEU A 183 -1.22 -6.05 -30.34
C LEU A 183 -1.16 -7.41 -29.63
N SER A 184 -2.33 -7.99 -29.38
CA SER A 184 -2.57 -9.34 -28.91
C SER A 184 -3.71 -9.97 -29.71
N THR A 185 -3.92 -11.28 -29.54
CA THR A 185 -4.92 -12.04 -30.32
C THR A 185 -6.13 -12.49 -29.53
N GLY A 186 -6.24 -12.15 -28.24
CA GLY A 186 -7.41 -12.49 -27.42
C GLY A 186 -8.71 -11.82 -27.89
N SER A 187 -8.59 -10.68 -28.57
CA SER A 187 -9.69 -9.93 -29.19
C SER A 187 -9.31 -9.46 -30.60
N LYS A 188 -10.31 -9.17 -31.42
CA LYS A 188 -10.16 -8.56 -32.77
C LYS A 188 -10.29 -7.04 -32.75
N ASN A 189 -10.76 -6.46 -31.65
CA ASN A 189 -11.03 -5.03 -31.54
C ASN A 189 -9.76 -4.27 -31.20
N ILE A 190 -9.74 -2.99 -31.53
CA ILE A 190 -8.58 -2.12 -31.28
C ILE A 190 -8.99 -0.84 -30.55
N ALA A 191 -8.06 -0.29 -29.78
CA ALA A 191 -8.15 1.03 -29.19
C ALA A 191 -7.00 1.89 -29.70
N ILE A 192 -7.30 3.13 -30.08
CA ILE A 192 -6.32 4.14 -30.46
C ILE A 192 -6.21 5.11 -29.27
N VAL A 193 -5.08 5.04 -28.57
CA VAL A 193 -4.86 5.67 -27.26
C VAL A 193 -3.58 6.52 -27.29
N HIS A 194 -3.53 7.57 -26.49
CA HIS A 194 -2.40 8.52 -26.43
C HIS A 194 -1.93 8.72 -24.98
N SER A 195 -2.23 7.76 -24.12
CA SER A 195 -1.89 7.76 -22.69
C SER A 195 -1.44 6.37 -22.27
N GLY A 196 -0.90 6.26 -21.07
CA GLY A 196 -0.58 4.99 -20.46
C GLY A 196 -0.09 5.17 -19.03
N GLY A 197 0.30 4.05 -18.43
CA GLY A 197 0.58 3.95 -17.02
C GLY A 197 2.00 4.30 -16.58
N PHE A 198 2.96 4.51 -17.49
CA PHE A 198 4.37 4.72 -17.14
C PHE A 198 4.61 6.18 -16.76
N TYR A 199 4.29 7.11 -17.65
CA TYR A 199 4.43 8.55 -17.42
C TYR A 199 3.16 9.18 -16.85
N HIS A 200 2.07 8.43 -16.85
CA HIS A 200 0.77 8.86 -16.39
C HIS A 200 0.19 10.09 -17.13
N ILE A 201 0.59 10.29 -18.39
CA ILE A 201 0.15 11.45 -19.16
C ILE A 201 -1.32 11.29 -19.52
N VAL A 202 -2.16 12.16 -18.96
CA VAL A 202 -3.52 12.39 -19.44
C VAL A 202 -3.36 13.35 -20.63
N GLY A 203 -3.55 12.87 -21.86
CA GLY A 203 -3.29 13.72 -23.02
C GLY A 203 -4.19 14.96 -23.09
N PRO A 204 -3.86 15.91 -23.98
CA PRO A 204 -4.49 17.22 -23.99
C PRO A 204 -5.96 17.15 -24.40
N ALA A 205 -6.81 18.02 -23.83
CA ALA A 205 -8.19 18.12 -24.27
C ALA A 205 -8.25 18.63 -25.72
N LEU A 206 -9.22 18.16 -26.52
CA LEU A 206 -9.29 18.51 -27.95
C LEU A 206 -9.48 20.03 -28.19
N TYR A 207 -10.09 20.73 -27.23
CA TYR A 207 -10.31 22.17 -27.27
C TYR A 207 -9.09 22.98 -26.78
N ASP A 208 -8.10 22.34 -26.18
CA ASP A 208 -6.84 22.98 -25.81
C ASP A 208 -5.94 23.14 -27.05
N TYR A 209 -5.03 24.11 -27.00
CA TYR A 209 -4.09 24.35 -28.10
C TYR A 209 -3.12 23.19 -28.35
N SER A 210 -2.85 22.37 -27.34
CA SER A 210 -2.14 21.09 -27.49
C SER A 210 -3.02 20.01 -28.14
N GLY A 211 -4.34 20.07 -27.97
CA GLY A 211 -5.31 19.21 -28.65
C GLY A 211 -5.37 19.48 -30.16
N GLN A 212 -5.07 20.70 -30.61
CA GLN A 212 -4.93 21.04 -32.03
C GLN A 212 -3.87 20.20 -32.73
N MET A 213 -2.83 19.74 -32.01
CA MET A 213 -1.89 18.77 -32.55
C MET A 213 -2.71 17.56 -32.99
N TYR A 214 -3.45 16.91 -32.12
CA TYR A 214 -4.20 15.69 -32.47
C TYR A 214 -5.45 15.91 -33.35
N GLN A 215 -5.91 17.15 -33.53
CA GLN A 215 -7.19 17.46 -34.18
C GLN A 215 -7.31 16.88 -35.60
N ASP A 216 -6.32 17.08 -36.47
CA ASP A 216 -6.37 16.57 -37.85
C ASP A 216 -6.39 15.04 -37.89
N ALA A 217 -5.49 14.38 -37.16
CA ALA A 217 -5.47 12.92 -37.06
C ALA A 217 -6.80 12.40 -36.51
N TYR A 218 -7.33 13.04 -35.48
CA TYR A 218 -8.61 12.71 -34.88
C TYR A 218 -9.77 12.81 -35.87
N LEU A 219 -9.93 13.96 -36.55
CA LEU A 219 -11.00 14.18 -37.54
C LEU A 219 -10.96 13.12 -38.64
N ASN A 220 -9.76 12.87 -39.16
CA ASN A 220 -9.54 11.85 -40.18
C ASN A 220 -9.89 10.45 -39.65
N PHE A 221 -9.37 10.05 -38.48
CA PHE A 221 -9.52 8.67 -38.02
C PHE A 221 -10.94 8.34 -37.57
N GLN A 222 -11.58 9.25 -36.87
CA GLN A 222 -12.88 8.99 -36.24
C GLN A 222 -14.05 9.34 -37.15
N LEU A 223 -13.98 10.48 -37.86
CA LEU A 223 -15.12 11.00 -38.62
C LEU A 223 -15.05 10.59 -40.09
N GLU A 224 -13.88 10.69 -40.72
CA GLU A 224 -13.77 10.46 -42.17
C GLU A 224 -13.49 9.00 -42.54
N TRP A 225 -12.49 8.38 -41.91
CA TRP A 225 -11.95 7.09 -42.37
C TRP A 225 -12.56 5.89 -41.66
N ARG A 226 -13.08 6.05 -40.44
CA ARG A 226 -13.60 4.95 -39.60
C ARG A 226 -14.60 4.07 -40.36
N GLN A 227 -15.64 4.67 -40.94
CA GLN A 227 -16.70 3.91 -41.62
C GLN A 227 -16.15 3.14 -42.83
N ASN A 228 -15.34 3.79 -43.65
CA ASN A 228 -14.73 3.15 -44.83
C ASN A 228 -13.78 2.02 -44.45
N LEU A 229 -12.92 2.23 -43.44
CA LEU A 229 -11.96 1.22 -42.98
C LEU A 229 -12.67 0.01 -42.33
N THR A 230 -13.68 0.26 -41.50
CA THR A 230 -14.49 -0.82 -40.91
C THR A 230 -15.27 -1.59 -41.97
N GLU A 231 -15.77 -0.92 -43.01
CA GLU A 231 -16.42 -1.57 -44.15
C GLU A 231 -15.44 -2.41 -44.99
N ILE A 232 -14.21 -1.93 -45.23
CA ILE A 232 -13.16 -2.71 -45.89
C ILE A 232 -12.88 -4.00 -45.11
N VAL A 233 -12.72 -3.90 -43.79
CA VAL A 233 -12.50 -5.07 -42.92
C VAL A 233 -13.69 -6.01 -42.99
N LYS A 234 -14.92 -5.51 -42.89
CA LYS A 234 -16.15 -6.31 -43.01
C LYS A 234 -16.23 -7.03 -44.36
N ASN A 235 -15.92 -6.35 -45.45
CA ASN A 235 -16.03 -6.89 -46.80
C ASN A 235 -14.96 -7.94 -47.10
N LYS A 236 -13.70 -7.69 -46.69
CA LYS A 236 -12.54 -8.55 -46.94
C LYS A 236 -12.43 -9.72 -45.95
N MET A 237 -12.66 -9.46 -44.67
CA MET A 237 -12.43 -10.42 -43.59
C MET A 237 -13.71 -11.13 -43.15
N LYS A 238 -14.88 -10.66 -43.61
CA LYS A 238 -16.21 -11.15 -43.20
C LYS A 238 -16.42 -11.08 -41.68
N GLN A 239 -15.77 -10.13 -41.02
CA GLN A 239 -15.89 -9.89 -39.58
C GLN A 239 -16.05 -8.39 -39.31
N LYS A 240 -16.87 -8.04 -38.32
CA LYS A 240 -16.93 -6.67 -37.77
C LYS A 240 -15.78 -6.45 -36.79
N ILE A 241 -15.26 -5.22 -36.77
CA ILE A 241 -14.25 -4.74 -35.83
C ILE A 241 -14.79 -3.52 -35.10
N GLU A 242 -14.65 -3.50 -33.78
CA GLU A 242 -14.88 -2.29 -32.98
C GLU A 242 -13.58 -1.53 -32.79
N VAL A 243 -13.67 -0.20 -32.87
CA VAL A 243 -12.53 0.72 -32.79
C VAL A 243 -12.87 1.81 -31.76
N TYR A 244 -12.08 1.86 -30.69
CA TYR A 244 -12.24 2.82 -29.60
C TYR A 244 -11.22 3.97 -29.73
N TYR A 245 -11.64 5.19 -29.38
CA TYR A 245 -10.82 6.41 -29.49
C TYR A 245 -10.83 7.17 -28.17
N GLN A 246 -9.66 7.47 -27.62
CA GLN A 246 -9.56 8.05 -26.27
C GLN A 246 -10.07 9.51 -26.15
N MET A 247 -9.97 10.35 -27.19
CA MET A 247 -10.08 11.83 -27.04
C MET A 247 -11.50 12.42 -26.92
N TYR A 248 -12.58 11.72 -27.30
CA TYR A 248 -13.94 12.29 -27.33
C TYR A 248 -14.93 11.58 -26.42
N ASP A 249 -14.76 10.28 -26.16
CA ASP A 249 -15.62 9.55 -25.22
C ASP A 249 -15.43 10.03 -23.75
N GLN A 250 -14.43 10.87 -23.47
CA GLN A 250 -14.12 11.38 -22.12
C GLN A 250 -14.38 12.88 -21.93
N ALA A 251 -14.85 13.62 -22.94
CA ALA A 251 -14.98 15.08 -22.91
C ALA A 251 -16.23 15.60 -22.14
N GLY A 252 -16.75 14.83 -21.19
CA GLY A 252 -17.66 15.35 -20.17
C GLY A 252 -16.89 16.09 -19.07
N GLU A 253 -17.58 16.85 -18.22
CA GLU A 253 -17.02 17.66 -17.11
C GLU A 253 -16.11 16.92 -16.09
N ALA A 254 -15.81 15.63 -16.30
CA ALA A 254 -14.83 14.87 -15.53
C ALA A 254 -13.42 15.50 -15.52
N TYR A 255 -13.08 16.32 -16.52
CA TYR A 255 -11.80 17.06 -16.57
C TYR A 255 -11.65 18.13 -15.47
N THR A 256 -12.74 18.64 -14.88
CA THR A 256 -12.68 19.72 -13.88
C THR A 256 -12.62 19.22 -12.43
N MET A 257 -12.91 17.94 -12.17
CA MET A 257 -12.93 17.37 -10.82
C MET A 257 -11.84 16.30 -10.62
N ALA A 258 -10.55 16.67 -10.64
CA ALA A 258 -9.43 15.93 -10.01
C ALA A 258 -9.31 14.39 -10.23
N ARG A 259 -9.95 13.80 -11.26
CA ARG A 259 -9.96 12.36 -11.51
C ARG A 259 -9.04 12.03 -12.68
N ASN A 260 -7.79 11.66 -12.37
CA ASN A 260 -6.77 11.25 -13.33
C ASN A 260 -6.92 9.76 -13.75
N GLU A 261 -8.11 9.32 -14.17
CA GLU A 261 -8.34 7.91 -14.51
C GLU A 261 -8.26 7.67 -16.03
N TYR A 262 -7.56 6.59 -16.43
CA TYR A 262 -7.36 6.21 -17.84
C TYR A 262 -8.61 5.52 -18.41
N PHE A 263 -9.59 6.26 -18.92
CA PHE A 263 -10.77 5.61 -19.52
C PHE A 263 -10.41 4.92 -20.85
N THR A 264 -10.25 3.60 -20.86
CA THR A 264 -9.95 2.86 -22.09
C THR A 264 -10.64 1.50 -22.10
N ALA A 265 -10.84 0.93 -23.29
CA ALA A 265 -11.33 -0.44 -23.46
C ALA A 265 -10.28 -1.52 -23.06
N ILE A 266 -9.21 -1.13 -22.37
CA ILE A 266 -8.09 -1.99 -21.95
C ILE A 266 -8.27 -2.30 -20.46
N PRO A 267 -8.55 -3.55 -20.07
CA PRO A 267 -9.04 -3.92 -18.74
C PRO A 267 -7.92 -4.06 -17.67
N TYR A 268 -6.80 -3.38 -17.86
CA TYR A 268 -5.69 -3.33 -16.91
C TYR A 268 -4.82 -2.09 -17.19
N LYS A 269 -4.00 -1.70 -16.23
CA LYS A 269 -3.02 -0.61 -16.41
C LYS A 269 -1.91 -1.07 -17.37
N TYR A 270 -1.86 -0.49 -18.56
CA TYR A 270 -0.91 -0.82 -19.61
C TYR A 270 0.19 0.23 -19.75
N PHE A 271 1.25 -0.15 -20.45
CA PHE A 271 2.35 0.73 -20.84
C PHE A 271 2.40 0.83 -22.35
N SER A 272 2.89 1.95 -22.85
CA SER A 272 3.11 2.10 -24.28
C SER A 272 4.38 2.87 -24.59
N ASP A 273 5.09 2.45 -25.63
CA ASP A 273 6.27 3.17 -26.12
C ASP A 273 5.94 4.62 -26.51
N VAL A 274 4.69 4.88 -26.91
CA VAL A 274 4.26 6.23 -27.27
C VAL A 274 4.29 7.19 -26.07
N GLU A 275 4.25 6.68 -24.83
CA GLU A 275 4.23 7.55 -23.66
C GLU A 275 5.52 8.37 -23.53
N ALA A 276 6.69 7.79 -23.80
CA ALA A 276 7.97 8.51 -23.78
C ALA A 276 8.01 9.62 -24.85
N TRP A 277 7.43 9.35 -26.01
CA TRP A 277 7.30 10.29 -27.12
C TRP A 277 6.39 11.48 -26.77
N ILE A 278 5.25 11.19 -26.15
CA ILE A 278 4.30 12.21 -25.70
C ILE A 278 4.88 12.99 -24.51
N GLN A 279 5.63 12.33 -23.63
CA GLN A 279 6.33 12.97 -22.52
C GLN A 279 7.29 14.06 -23.03
N ALA A 280 7.91 13.84 -24.20
CA ALA A 280 8.76 14.80 -24.87
C ALA A 280 8.03 15.99 -25.50
N GLY A 281 6.69 15.96 -25.57
CA GLY A 281 5.88 16.97 -26.25
C GLY A 281 5.62 16.68 -27.73
N LEU A 282 5.88 15.46 -28.19
CA LEU A 282 5.61 15.05 -29.57
C LEU A 282 4.28 14.28 -29.67
N PRO A 283 3.51 14.45 -30.76
CA PRO A 283 2.19 13.84 -30.87
C PRO A 283 2.28 12.38 -31.35
N GLY A 284 1.49 11.49 -30.77
CA GLY A 284 1.49 10.09 -31.14
C GLY A 284 0.30 9.29 -30.61
N TYR A 285 0.01 8.15 -31.24
CA TYR A 285 -0.94 7.16 -30.75
C TYR A 285 -0.30 5.79 -30.60
N ALA A 286 -0.71 5.05 -29.59
CA ALA A 286 -0.61 3.61 -29.57
C ALA A 286 -1.89 3.00 -30.14
N ILE A 287 -1.72 2.04 -31.04
CA ILE A 287 -2.80 1.16 -31.47
C ILE A 287 -2.67 -0.11 -30.66
N PHE A 288 -3.65 -0.31 -29.79
CA PHE A 288 -3.68 -1.34 -28.78
C PHE A 288 -4.81 -2.33 -29.06
N THR A 289 -4.65 -3.61 -28.74
CA THR A 289 -5.80 -4.54 -28.77
C THR A 289 -6.76 -4.22 -27.62
N ALA A 290 -8.02 -3.94 -27.96
CA ALA A 290 -9.07 -3.63 -27.01
C ALA A 290 -9.83 -4.88 -26.57
N ASP A 291 -10.49 -4.82 -25.41
CA ASP A 291 -11.27 -5.92 -24.86
C ASP A 291 -10.45 -7.21 -24.66
N ASP A 292 -9.17 -7.10 -24.31
CA ASP A 292 -8.29 -8.24 -24.04
C ASP A 292 -7.49 -8.02 -22.75
N TYR A 293 -7.59 -8.94 -21.80
CA TYR A 293 -6.81 -8.93 -20.57
C TYR A 293 -5.38 -9.50 -20.76
N ARG A 294 -5.12 -10.13 -21.92
CA ARG A 294 -3.85 -10.78 -22.27
C ARG A 294 -3.52 -11.93 -21.31
N TYR A 295 -4.50 -12.81 -21.12
CA TYR A 295 -4.47 -13.86 -20.10
C TYR A 295 -3.27 -14.81 -20.22
N GLY A 296 -2.79 -15.07 -21.44
CA GLY A 296 -1.65 -15.96 -21.73
C GLY A 296 -0.26 -15.32 -21.63
N TRP A 297 -0.17 -14.00 -21.40
CA TRP A 297 1.11 -13.30 -21.38
C TRP A 297 1.91 -13.56 -20.11
N PHE A 298 3.22 -13.32 -20.17
CA PHE A 298 4.12 -13.38 -19.02
C PHE A 298 4.21 -14.76 -18.36
N THR A 299 4.00 -15.82 -19.13
CA THR A 299 4.10 -17.19 -18.63
C THR A 299 5.35 -17.88 -19.17
N PRO A 300 5.94 -18.82 -18.41
CA PRO A 300 7.05 -19.65 -18.90
C PRO A 300 6.59 -20.75 -19.87
N LEU A 301 5.28 -20.86 -20.15
CA LEU A 301 4.69 -21.88 -21.01
C LEU A 301 4.42 -21.34 -22.41
N LYS A 302 4.76 -22.11 -23.45
CA LYS A 302 4.48 -21.73 -24.85
C LYS A 302 3.05 -22.10 -25.23
N ASN A 303 2.09 -21.28 -24.82
CA ASN A 303 0.65 -21.53 -24.98
C ASN A 303 0.15 -21.22 -26.40
N LYS A 304 0.54 -22.04 -27.40
CA LYS A 304 0.14 -21.85 -28.80
C LYS A 304 -1.38 -21.84 -29.02
N HIS A 305 -2.15 -22.49 -28.16
CA HIS A 305 -3.61 -22.60 -28.29
C HIS A 305 -4.37 -21.32 -27.93
N LEU A 306 -3.71 -20.36 -27.26
CA LEU A 306 -4.28 -19.05 -26.94
C LEU A 306 -4.10 -18.02 -28.08
N PHE A 307 -3.27 -18.33 -29.07
CA PHE A 307 -3.01 -17.47 -30.21
C PHE A 307 -4.08 -17.63 -31.29
N ASP A 308 -4.83 -16.57 -31.58
CA ASP A 308 -5.86 -16.55 -32.64
C ASP A 308 -5.44 -15.65 -33.81
N PHE A 309 -4.87 -16.27 -34.83
CA PHE A 309 -4.41 -15.56 -36.01
C PHE A 309 -5.52 -14.84 -36.78
N ASN A 310 -6.79 -15.28 -36.67
CA ASN A 310 -7.89 -14.61 -37.37
C ASN A 310 -8.20 -13.24 -36.75
N ASN A 311 -8.11 -13.13 -35.43
CA ASN A 311 -8.23 -11.85 -34.74
C ASN A 311 -7.10 -10.90 -35.17
N LEU A 312 -5.86 -11.39 -35.24
CA LEU A 312 -4.73 -10.58 -35.71
C LEU A 312 -4.91 -10.10 -37.14
N LYS A 313 -5.41 -10.95 -38.04
CA LYS A 313 -5.67 -10.57 -39.43
C LYS A 313 -6.66 -9.41 -39.54
N VAL A 314 -7.73 -9.44 -38.75
CA VAL A 314 -8.74 -8.37 -38.71
C VAL A 314 -8.11 -7.06 -38.26
N GLN A 315 -7.36 -7.09 -37.15
CA GLN A 315 -6.63 -5.93 -36.65
C GLN A 315 -5.63 -5.41 -37.68
N ALA A 316 -4.77 -6.28 -38.22
CA ALA A 316 -3.74 -5.95 -39.20
C ALA A 316 -4.33 -5.29 -40.45
N THR A 317 -5.47 -5.78 -40.95
CA THR A 317 -6.13 -5.21 -42.13
C THR A 317 -6.58 -3.78 -41.89
N TYR A 318 -7.17 -3.50 -40.73
CA TYR A 318 -7.54 -2.14 -40.34
C TYR A 318 -6.31 -1.25 -40.19
N ILE A 319 -5.33 -1.72 -39.41
CA ILE A 319 -4.13 -0.96 -39.03
C ILE A 319 -3.29 -0.61 -40.26
N ILE A 320 -2.96 -1.59 -41.11
CA ILE A 320 -2.16 -1.35 -42.32
C ILE A 320 -2.86 -0.34 -43.22
N SER A 321 -4.19 -0.44 -43.37
CA SER A 321 -4.98 0.49 -44.18
C SER A 321 -4.98 1.91 -43.59
N LEU A 322 -5.14 2.03 -42.27
CA LEU A 322 -5.06 3.29 -41.54
C LEU A 322 -3.68 3.96 -41.71
N LEU A 323 -2.61 3.19 -41.48
CA LEU A 323 -1.23 3.69 -41.59
C LEU A 323 -0.89 4.04 -43.04
N TYR A 324 -1.41 3.30 -44.01
CA TYR A 324 -1.29 3.65 -45.43
C TYR A 324 -1.95 5.00 -45.74
N LEU A 325 -3.20 5.22 -45.30
CA LEU A 325 -3.89 6.50 -45.50
C LEU A 325 -3.15 7.65 -44.83
N PHE A 326 -2.71 7.46 -43.59
CA PHE A 326 -2.04 8.52 -42.84
C PHE A 326 -0.68 8.89 -43.43
N THR A 327 0.13 7.90 -43.83
CA THR A 327 1.43 8.16 -44.49
C THR A 327 1.31 8.75 -45.90
N ASN A 328 0.09 8.79 -46.46
CA ASN A 328 -0.23 9.42 -47.75
C ASN A 328 -1.12 10.68 -47.61
N THR A 329 -1.38 11.13 -46.39
CA THR A 329 -2.16 12.34 -46.14
C THR A 329 -1.25 13.38 -45.52
N LYS A 330 -1.10 14.53 -46.17
CA LYS A 330 -0.41 15.65 -45.55
C LYS A 330 -1.38 16.37 -44.62
N THR A 331 -1.08 16.32 -43.33
CA THR A 331 -1.76 17.06 -42.29
C THR A 331 -0.94 18.31 -41.99
N ASP A 332 -1.54 19.50 -42.11
CA ASP A 332 -0.84 20.77 -41.96
C ASP A 332 -0.53 21.13 -40.48
N MET A 333 -1.03 20.35 -39.51
CA MET A 333 -0.97 20.65 -38.08
C MET A 333 -0.02 19.78 -37.23
N TYR A 334 1.16 19.40 -37.74
CA TYR A 334 2.17 18.70 -36.91
C TYR A 334 3.63 19.20 -37.04
N PRO A 335 4.25 19.62 -35.93
CA PRO A 335 3.59 20.40 -34.87
C PRO A 335 3.05 21.73 -35.47
N PRO A 336 1.94 22.29 -34.95
CA PRO A 336 1.47 23.62 -35.35
C PRO A 336 2.59 24.67 -35.41
N PRO A 337 2.51 25.70 -36.27
CA PRO A 337 3.55 26.72 -36.42
C PRO A 337 3.93 27.50 -35.14
N ARG A 338 3.13 27.36 -34.07
CA ARG A 338 3.31 28.02 -32.75
C ARG A 338 3.54 27.05 -31.59
N THR A 339 3.51 25.73 -31.81
CA THR A 339 3.79 24.73 -30.77
C THR A 339 5.24 24.30 -30.84
N TRP A 340 5.89 24.29 -29.68
CA TRP A 340 7.32 24.09 -29.53
C TRP A 340 7.65 22.62 -29.85
N GLY A 341 8.86 22.36 -30.37
CA GLY A 341 9.36 21.01 -30.64
C GLY A 341 9.58 20.20 -29.34
N PRO A 342 10.29 19.07 -29.40
CA PRO A 342 10.58 18.30 -28.18
C PRO A 342 11.22 19.22 -27.13
N THR A 343 10.76 19.18 -25.88
CA THR A 343 11.27 20.06 -24.81
C THR A 343 11.62 19.31 -23.53
N ARG A 344 12.77 19.71 -22.99
CA ARG A 344 13.26 19.29 -21.68
C ARG A 344 12.37 19.86 -20.57
N TYR A 345 11.79 21.04 -20.80
CA TYR A 345 11.05 21.82 -19.78
C TYR A 345 9.56 21.52 -19.76
N TYR A 346 8.99 21.67 -18.55
CA TYR A 346 7.55 21.64 -18.32
C TYR A 346 6.94 23.03 -18.51
N PHE A 347 5.81 23.10 -19.22
CA PHE A 347 5.04 24.33 -19.41
C PHE A 347 3.58 24.12 -18.91
N PRO A 348 3.20 24.69 -17.75
CA PRO A 348 1.83 24.58 -17.22
C PRO A 348 0.83 25.40 -18.05
N GLY A 349 -0.43 24.96 -18.05
CA GLY A 349 -1.54 25.78 -18.53
C GLY A 349 -1.67 27.10 -17.75
N PRO A 350 -2.06 28.22 -18.39
CA PRO A 350 -2.62 28.34 -19.74
C PRO A 350 -1.60 28.75 -20.83
N PHE A 351 -0.29 28.61 -20.59
CA PHE A 351 0.72 28.91 -21.61
C PHE A 351 0.81 27.76 -22.64
N TYR A 352 0.74 28.10 -23.93
CA TYR A 352 0.58 27.11 -25.01
C TYR A 352 1.92 26.47 -25.40
N PRO A 353 2.02 25.14 -25.60
CA PRO A 353 1.10 24.04 -25.23
C PRO A 353 1.46 23.36 -23.88
N TYR A 354 0.54 22.59 -23.29
CA TYR A 354 0.85 21.66 -22.18
C TYR A 354 1.90 20.67 -22.65
N VAL A 355 3.15 20.86 -22.21
CA VAL A 355 4.22 19.90 -22.45
C VAL A 355 4.68 19.34 -21.11
N PRO A 356 4.51 18.03 -20.87
CA PRO A 356 4.84 17.42 -19.58
C PRO A 356 6.36 17.34 -19.33
N GLY A 357 7.20 17.44 -20.37
CA GLY A 357 8.65 17.62 -20.30
C GLY A 357 9.45 16.33 -20.09
N PHE A 358 10.50 16.11 -20.87
CA PHE A 358 11.32 14.90 -20.82
C PHE A 358 12.75 15.22 -20.37
N THR A 359 13.11 14.84 -19.14
CA THR A 359 14.37 15.25 -18.51
C THR A 359 15.43 14.13 -18.54
N ARG A 360 16.69 14.54 -18.40
CA ARG A 360 17.79 13.66 -17.98
C ARG A 360 18.29 14.09 -16.59
N VAL A 361 18.56 13.11 -15.73
CA VAL A 361 18.96 13.35 -14.33
C VAL A 361 20.31 12.71 -14.06
N ARG A 362 21.21 13.51 -13.48
CA ARG A 362 22.52 13.04 -13.01
C ARG A 362 22.53 12.94 -11.49
N GLY A 363 22.83 11.76 -10.97
CA GLY A 363 22.96 11.49 -9.55
C GLY A 363 24.35 11.00 -9.16
N GLN A 364 24.63 11.01 -7.86
CA GLN A 364 25.83 10.47 -7.26
C GLN A 364 25.51 9.83 -5.91
N LEU A 365 25.95 8.59 -5.73
CA LEU A 365 25.92 7.90 -4.45
C LEU A 365 27.07 8.40 -3.56
N VAL A 366 26.74 8.77 -2.33
CA VAL A 366 27.68 9.27 -1.34
C VAL A 366 27.48 8.56 0.00
N GLU A 367 28.54 8.50 0.80
CA GLU A 367 28.52 8.02 2.18
C GLU A 367 28.83 9.18 3.12
N TYR A 368 28.12 9.25 4.24
CA TYR A 368 28.40 10.23 5.29
C TYR A 368 29.70 9.85 6.03
N SER A 369 30.63 10.79 6.12
CA SER A 369 31.89 10.63 6.85
C SER A 369 32.13 11.83 7.75
N PRO A 370 32.00 11.70 9.09
CA PRO A 370 32.15 12.82 10.03
C PRO A 370 33.58 13.36 10.08
N LEU A 371 34.57 12.57 9.65
CA LEU A 371 35.99 12.95 9.62
C LEU A 371 36.38 13.72 8.36
N SER A 372 35.55 13.69 7.30
CA SER A 372 35.83 14.44 6.08
C SER A 372 35.41 15.91 6.20
N ALA A 373 36.24 16.81 5.68
CA ALA A 373 35.88 18.22 5.52
C ALA A 373 34.66 18.45 4.62
N LYS A 374 34.39 17.53 3.68
CA LYS A 374 33.20 17.57 2.80
C LYS A 374 31.96 16.94 3.43
N GLN A 375 32.14 16.18 4.53
CA GLN A 375 31.13 15.39 5.24
C GLN A 375 30.45 14.27 4.45
N TYR A 376 30.40 14.35 3.12
CA TYR A 376 29.83 13.34 2.23
C TYR A 376 30.85 13.00 1.13
N GLU A 377 31.32 11.75 1.11
CA GLU A 377 32.30 11.27 0.15
C GLU A 377 31.64 10.37 -0.91
N PRO A 378 32.06 10.45 -2.18
CA PRO A 378 31.59 9.52 -3.21
C PRO A 378 31.92 8.06 -2.88
N ILE A 379 31.00 7.16 -3.19
CA ILE A 379 31.27 5.73 -3.15
C ILE A 379 32.18 5.34 -4.33
N ASN A 380 33.20 4.52 -4.07
CA ASN A 380 34.13 4.01 -5.10
C ASN A 380 33.84 2.56 -5.53
N GLU A 381 32.59 2.13 -5.44
CA GLU A 381 32.13 0.78 -5.77
C GLU A 381 30.97 0.82 -6.78
N LYS A 382 30.86 -0.23 -7.60
CA LYS A 382 29.76 -0.40 -8.54
C LYS A 382 28.49 -0.77 -7.78
N ALA A 383 27.46 0.06 -7.87
CA ALA A 383 26.16 -0.16 -7.24
C ALA A 383 25.06 -0.33 -8.30
N VAL A 384 24.02 -1.08 -7.93
CA VAL A 384 22.77 -1.14 -8.69
C VAL A 384 21.88 0.00 -8.19
N VAL A 385 21.43 0.84 -9.11
CA VAL A 385 20.48 1.93 -8.87
C VAL A 385 19.16 1.56 -9.52
N VAL A 386 18.07 1.71 -8.77
CA VAL A 386 16.71 1.44 -9.20
C VAL A 386 15.90 2.71 -9.01
N ILE A 387 15.34 3.24 -10.09
CA ILE A 387 14.50 4.43 -10.06
C ILE A 387 13.07 4.02 -10.39
N VAL A 388 12.12 4.45 -9.58
CA VAL A 388 10.70 4.13 -9.76
C VAL A 388 9.84 5.35 -9.45
N ASP A 389 8.77 5.54 -10.21
CA ASP A 389 7.79 6.58 -9.90
C ASP A 389 6.97 6.18 -8.67
N THR A 390 6.87 7.09 -7.69
CA THR A 390 6.14 6.84 -6.43
C THR A 390 4.65 6.55 -6.61
N THR A 391 4.05 7.00 -7.72
CA THR A 391 2.63 6.77 -8.02
C THR A 391 2.33 5.34 -8.48
N ASP A 392 3.34 4.58 -8.90
CA ASP A 392 3.18 3.19 -9.36
C ASP A 392 4.37 2.31 -8.96
N GLU A 393 4.82 2.45 -7.70
CA GLU A 393 6.01 1.74 -7.21
C GLU A 393 5.82 0.22 -7.06
N TYR A 394 4.60 -0.29 -7.17
CA TYR A 394 4.28 -1.72 -7.13
C TYR A 394 3.95 -2.30 -8.51
N ASN A 395 4.44 -1.66 -9.56
CA ASN A 395 4.41 -2.21 -10.90
C ASN A 395 5.83 -2.49 -11.38
N VAL A 396 6.15 -3.77 -11.57
CA VAL A 396 7.51 -4.24 -11.84
C VAL A 396 8.11 -3.70 -13.13
N PHE A 397 7.28 -3.33 -14.10
CA PHE A 397 7.74 -2.80 -15.39
C PHE A 397 7.99 -1.29 -15.35
N ASN A 398 7.67 -0.62 -14.24
CA ASN A 398 7.97 0.80 -14.01
C ASN A 398 9.37 1.03 -13.41
N TYR A 399 10.15 -0.04 -13.23
CA TYR A 399 11.46 0.00 -12.59
C TYR A 399 12.54 0.28 -13.63
N ILE A 400 13.31 1.34 -13.40
CA ILE A 400 14.46 1.70 -14.23
C ILE A 400 15.72 1.23 -13.51
N TYR A 401 16.40 0.23 -14.09
CA TYR A 401 17.65 -0.32 -13.54
C TYR A 401 18.86 0.30 -14.21
N LEU A 402 19.85 0.70 -13.40
CA LEU A 402 21.10 1.32 -13.84
C LEU A 402 22.26 0.82 -12.98
N TYR A 403 23.47 0.93 -13.50
CA TYR A 403 24.68 0.81 -12.70
C TYR A 403 25.34 2.17 -12.49
N THR A 404 26.03 2.32 -11.36
CA THR A 404 26.91 3.47 -11.15
C THR A 404 28.26 3.28 -11.82
N GLU A 405 28.84 4.40 -12.21
CA GLU A 405 30.27 4.53 -12.52
C GLU A 405 31.12 4.30 -11.25
N PRO A 406 32.44 4.05 -11.38
CA PRO A 406 33.33 3.82 -10.25
C PRO A 406 33.43 4.95 -9.22
N ASN A 407 32.91 6.15 -9.51
CA ASN A 407 32.87 7.30 -8.60
C ASN A 407 31.46 7.53 -7.99
N GLY A 408 30.59 6.52 -8.10
CA GLY A 408 29.22 6.54 -7.60
C GLY A 408 28.24 7.34 -8.45
N THR A 409 28.67 7.96 -9.56
CA THR A 409 27.78 8.74 -10.43
C THR A 409 26.97 7.85 -11.37
N PHE A 410 25.78 8.31 -11.74
CA PHE A 410 24.92 7.66 -12.73
C PHE A 410 24.08 8.71 -13.46
N THR A 411 23.62 8.37 -14.66
CA THR A 411 22.72 9.20 -15.46
C THR A 411 21.50 8.38 -15.85
N VAL A 412 20.32 8.96 -15.66
CA VAL A 412 19.06 8.38 -16.14
C VAL A 412 18.43 9.30 -17.18
N TYR A 413 17.96 8.69 -18.26
CA TYR A 413 17.29 9.38 -19.35
C TYR A 413 15.77 9.18 -19.28
N GLY A 414 15.04 10.22 -19.70
CA GLY A 414 13.60 10.17 -19.83
C GLY A 414 12.83 10.04 -18.53
N LEU A 415 13.15 10.84 -17.53
CA LEU A 415 12.21 11.03 -16.43
C LEU A 415 11.20 12.12 -16.81
N GLY A 416 9.94 11.97 -16.41
CA GLY A 416 8.92 13.01 -16.55
C GLY A 416 9.11 14.15 -15.54
N VAL A 417 8.89 15.39 -15.95
CA VAL A 417 9.02 16.59 -15.10
C VAL A 417 7.79 16.75 -14.19
N LEU A 418 7.97 17.38 -13.03
CA LEU A 418 7.04 17.53 -11.90
C LEU A 418 6.60 16.23 -11.23
N ARG A 419 7.18 15.09 -11.62
CA ARG A 419 6.92 13.80 -10.99
C ARG A 419 7.92 13.51 -9.87
N THR A 420 7.48 12.68 -8.93
CA THR A 420 8.26 12.28 -7.76
C THR A 420 8.72 10.85 -7.95
N TYR A 421 10.03 10.65 -7.89
CA TYR A 421 10.67 9.36 -8.02
C TYR A 421 11.33 8.95 -6.71
N LYS A 422 11.35 7.65 -6.48
CA LYS A 422 12.12 7.01 -5.41
C LYS A 422 13.35 6.36 -6.04
N LEU A 423 14.51 6.63 -5.45
CA LEU A 423 15.75 5.97 -5.81
C LEU A 423 16.09 4.92 -4.76
N ARG A 424 16.37 3.71 -5.20
CA ARG A 424 16.91 2.66 -4.36
C ARG A 424 18.31 2.27 -4.86
N ALA A 425 19.26 2.16 -3.96
CA ALA A 425 20.65 1.86 -4.31
C ALA A 425 21.16 0.68 -3.47
N TYR A 426 21.82 -0.28 -4.13
CA TYR A 426 22.29 -1.49 -3.49
C TYR A 426 23.68 -1.88 -3.98
N MET A 427 24.51 -2.33 -3.05
CA MET A 427 25.74 -3.05 -3.37
C MET A 427 25.59 -4.49 -2.89
N VAL A 428 25.67 -5.41 -3.84
CA VAL A 428 25.25 -6.80 -3.67
C VAL A 428 26.45 -7.72 -3.90
N ASN A 429 26.71 -8.60 -2.94
CA ASN A 429 27.61 -9.72 -3.14
C ASN A 429 26.84 -10.88 -3.77
N TYR A 430 26.95 -11.04 -5.09
CA TYR A 430 26.23 -12.10 -5.82
C TYR A 430 26.63 -13.53 -5.46
N SER A 431 27.79 -13.73 -4.82
CA SER A 431 28.20 -15.07 -4.36
C SER A 431 27.44 -15.51 -3.11
N THR A 432 27.06 -14.56 -2.24
CA THR A 432 26.34 -14.82 -0.98
C THR A 432 24.87 -14.40 -1.04
N GLY A 433 24.50 -13.52 -1.97
CA GLY A 433 23.19 -12.87 -2.04
C GLY A 433 23.03 -11.70 -1.06
N GLU A 434 24.11 -11.27 -0.40
CA GLU A 434 24.07 -10.28 0.68
C GLU A 434 24.14 -8.85 0.15
N ILE A 435 23.30 -7.97 0.69
CA ILE A 435 23.34 -6.53 0.42
C ILE A 435 24.04 -5.85 1.58
N TYR A 436 25.15 -5.17 1.28
CA TYR A 436 26.06 -4.61 2.28
C TYR A 436 26.13 -3.07 2.28
N TYR A 437 25.40 -2.43 1.35
CA TYR A 437 25.00 -1.02 1.38
C TYR A 437 23.55 -0.89 0.91
N ALA A 438 22.81 0.00 1.55
CA ALA A 438 21.47 0.42 1.16
C ALA A 438 21.30 1.93 1.34
N ALA A 439 20.19 2.48 0.82
CA ALA A 439 19.84 3.89 1.00
C ALA A 439 19.63 4.22 2.49
N ASP A 440 20.19 5.36 2.92
CA ASP A 440 20.10 5.84 4.29
C ASP A 440 18.88 6.77 4.47
N LEU A 441 17.89 6.30 5.21
CA LEU A 441 16.69 7.06 5.60
C LEU A 441 16.83 7.71 6.98
N GLY A 442 17.98 7.56 7.63
CA GLY A 442 18.27 8.14 8.93
C GLY A 442 18.58 9.64 8.89
N ARG A 443 19.04 10.17 10.02
CA ARG A 443 19.30 11.60 10.23
C ARG A 443 20.25 12.18 9.20
N TYR A 444 21.41 11.55 9.00
CA TYR A 444 22.43 12.04 8.04
C TYR A 444 22.19 11.57 6.59
N GLY A 445 21.19 10.70 6.39
CA GLY A 445 20.73 10.27 5.08
C GLY A 445 19.61 11.18 4.57
N ALA A 446 18.39 10.64 4.51
CA ALA A 446 17.20 11.37 4.09
C ALA A 446 16.86 12.59 4.97
N GLY A 447 17.27 12.61 6.24
CA GLY A 447 17.03 13.75 7.14
C GLY A 447 17.75 15.03 6.70
N GLU A 448 18.99 14.93 6.22
CA GLU A 448 19.78 16.06 5.71
C GLU A 448 19.76 16.16 4.17
N ILE A 449 19.67 15.03 3.47
CA ILE A 449 19.61 14.94 1.99
C ILE A 449 18.31 14.24 1.58
N PRO A 450 17.18 14.98 1.49
CA PRO A 450 15.86 14.40 1.25
C PRO A 450 15.72 13.61 -0.06
N SER A 451 16.56 13.91 -1.06
CA SER A 451 16.61 13.17 -2.33
C SER A 451 16.87 11.67 -2.15
N THR A 452 17.52 11.28 -1.04
CA THR A 452 17.76 9.88 -0.67
C THR A 452 16.47 9.08 -0.49
N GLN A 453 15.42 9.70 0.03
CA GLN A 453 14.12 9.04 0.17
C GLN A 453 13.29 9.18 -1.11
N VAL A 454 13.09 10.41 -1.56
CA VAL A 454 12.35 10.75 -2.78
C VAL A 454 12.89 12.05 -3.37
N PHE A 455 12.87 12.18 -4.68
CA PHE A 455 13.22 13.42 -5.35
C PHE A 455 12.17 13.78 -6.41
N GLN A 456 11.88 15.06 -6.52
CA GLN A 456 10.98 15.58 -7.55
C GLN A 456 11.79 16.17 -8.69
N VAL A 457 11.50 15.75 -9.91
CA VAL A 457 12.10 16.38 -11.09
C VAL A 457 11.44 17.74 -11.31
N ARG A 458 12.20 18.84 -11.21
CA ARG A 458 11.64 20.20 -11.34
C ARG A 458 12.06 20.94 -12.60
N THR A 459 13.13 20.48 -13.26
CA THR A 459 13.72 21.16 -14.41
C THR A 459 14.05 20.16 -15.51
N GLY A 460 14.29 20.68 -16.72
CA GLY A 460 14.54 19.85 -17.90
C GLY A 460 15.92 19.19 -17.98
N VAL A 461 16.87 19.66 -17.19
CA VAL A 461 18.12 18.95 -16.91
C VAL A 461 18.35 19.09 -15.40
N TYR A 462 18.44 17.97 -14.69
CA TYR A 462 18.51 17.96 -13.23
C TYR A 462 19.81 17.31 -12.75
N GLY A 463 20.43 17.88 -11.72
CA GLY A 463 21.75 17.43 -11.23
C GLY A 463 22.95 17.93 -12.07
N TRP A 464 22.85 19.13 -12.67
CA TRP A 464 23.93 19.77 -13.41
C TRP A 464 24.15 21.22 -12.95
N PRO A 465 25.41 21.70 -12.82
CA PRO A 465 26.67 20.97 -13.04
C PRO A 465 27.02 19.99 -11.91
N GLN A 466 26.36 20.09 -10.75
CA GLN A 466 26.58 19.20 -9.61
C GLN A 466 25.50 18.11 -9.53
N PRO A 467 25.89 16.82 -9.42
CA PRO A 467 24.95 15.71 -9.34
C PRO A 467 24.12 15.77 -8.06
N LEU A 468 22.89 15.25 -8.14
CA LEU A 468 22.06 15.04 -6.96
C LEU A 468 22.67 13.95 -6.09
N ARG A 469 22.80 14.24 -4.79
CA ARG A 469 23.37 13.29 -3.84
C ARG A 469 22.29 12.35 -3.34
N PHE A 470 22.65 11.08 -3.22
CA PHE A 470 21.85 10.04 -2.58
C PHE A 470 22.75 9.34 -1.57
N VAL A 471 22.34 9.34 -0.31
CA VAL A 471 23.17 8.80 0.77
C VAL A 471 22.93 7.31 0.91
N VAL A 472 24.01 6.55 0.97
CA VAL A 472 24.01 5.13 1.29
C VAL A 472 24.90 4.87 2.50
N PHE A 473 24.64 3.80 3.23
CA PHE A 473 25.39 3.45 4.42
C PHE A 473 25.69 1.95 4.49
N PRO A 474 26.81 1.54 5.13
CA PRO A 474 27.11 0.14 5.42
C PRO A 474 26.00 -0.50 6.26
N CYS A 475 25.33 -1.52 5.74
CA CYS A 475 24.18 -2.10 6.42
C CYS A 475 24.27 -3.62 6.60
N ALA A 476 23.51 -4.10 7.58
CA ALA A 476 22.99 -5.45 7.73
C ALA A 476 21.47 -5.41 7.50
N GLN A 477 20.83 -6.58 7.39
CA GLN A 477 19.40 -6.70 7.09
C GLN A 477 18.65 -7.46 8.18
N ILE A 478 17.47 -6.97 8.51
CA ILE A 478 16.46 -7.67 9.30
C ILE A 478 15.23 -7.90 8.42
N VAL A 479 14.84 -9.17 8.23
CA VAL A 479 13.69 -9.55 7.39
C VAL A 479 12.54 -10.02 8.26
N LEU A 480 11.38 -9.38 8.06
CA LEU A 480 10.14 -9.57 8.79
C LEU A 480 9.02 -10.04 7.84
N PHE A 481 8.22 -11.01 8.28
CA PHE A 481 7.07 -11.54 7.54
C PHE A 481 5.75 -11.30 8.31
N ASN A 482 4.63 -11.26 7.58
CA ASN A 482 3.30 -11.02 8.16
C ASN A 482 3.22 -9.67 8.89
N VAL A 483 3.81 -8.63 8.29
CA VAL A 483 3.71 -7.26 8.79
C VAL A 483 2.29 -6.76 8.54
N MET A 484 1.56 -6.48 9.62
CA MET A 484 0.17 -6.05 9.59
C MET A 484 -0.24 -5.46 10.95
N PHE A 485 -1.40 -4.83 11.02
CA PHE A 485 -1.98 -4.40 12.29
C PHE A 485 -2.74 -5.58 12.93
N PRO A 486 -2.32 -6.10 14.11
CA PRO A 486 -2.88 -7.34 14.64
C PRO A 486 -4.35 -7.22 15.06
N GLN A 487 -4.79 -6.06 15.55
CA GLN A 487 -6.18 -5.83 15.93
C GLN A 487 -7.04 -5.69 14.68
N GLY A 488 -7.87 -6.70 14.39
CA GLY A 488 -8.65 -6.75 13.15
C GLY A 488 -7.88 -7.30 11.96
N ALA A 489 -6.61 -7.70 12.11
CA ALA A 489 -5.77 -8.24 11.04
C ALA A 489 -5.64 -7.33 9.79
N LEU A 490 -5.63 -6.01 9.93
CA LEU A 490 -5.76 -5.09 8.78
C LEU A 490 -4.64 -5.26 7.74
N SER A 491 -5.01 -5.41 6.46
CA SER A 491 -4.09 -5.44 5.31
C SER A 491 -3.32 -4.13 5.16
N LEU A 492 -2.04 -4.14 4.78
CA LEU A 492 -1.24 -2.91 4.58
C LEU A 492 -1.64 -2.07 3.36
N ALA A 493 -2.40 -2.66 2.43
CA ALA A 493 -2.88 -2.05 1.21
C ALA A 493 -4.35 -2.39 0.95
N THR A 494 -5.06 -1.47 0.30
CA THR A 494 -6.43 -1.68 -0.19
C THR A 494 -6.58 -1.16 -1.61
N PHE A 495 -7.25 -1.94 -2.47
CA PHE A 495 -7.72 -1.52 -3.79
C PHE A 495 -9.21 -1.20 -3.71
N THR A 496 -9.63 -0.19 -4.47
CA THR A 496 -11.04 0.23 -4.56
C THR A 496 -11.66 -0.16 -5.90
N ASP A 497 -10.90 -0.20 -7.00
CA ASP A 497 -11.28 -0.82 -8.29
C ASP A 497 -10.02 -1.09 -9.17
N ILE A 498 -10.22 -1.47 -10.44
CA ILE A 498 -9.15 -1.83 -11.41
C ILE A 498 -8.25 -0.63 -11.77
N TYR A 499 -8.73 0.61 -11.65
CA TYR A 499 -8.02 1.84 -12.04
C TYR A 499 -7.72 2.78 -10.87
N ARG A 500 -8.44 2.64 -9.75
CA ARG A 500 -8.28 3.51 -8.58
C ARG A 500 -7.04 3.13 -7.77
N SER A 501 -6.39 4.17 -7.26
CA SER A 501 -5.07 4.10 -6.65
C SER A 501 -5.00 3.10 -5.49
N LEU A 502 -3.94 2.29 -5.50
CA LEU A 502 -3.48 1.54 -4.36
C LEU A 502 -3.37 2.50 -3.16
N THR A 503 -4.21 2.29 -2.15
CA THR A 503 -4.11 3.06 -0.92
C THR A 503 -3.27 2.26 0.06
N LEU A 504 -2.07 2.75 0.36
CA LEU A 504 -1.23 2.21 1.41
C LEU A 504 -1.67 2.75 2.75
N ARG A 505 -1.62 1.92 3.80
CA ARG A 505 -1.71 2.42 5.17
C ARG A 505 -0.42 3.11 5.55
N ASP A 506 -0.53 4.13 6.40
CA ASP A 506 0.64 4.78 6.98
C ASP A 506 1.37 3.82 7.93
N ILE A 507 2.67 3.70 7.71
CA ILE A 507 3.57 2.85 8.49
C ILE A 507 4.72 3.73 8.96
N ASN A 508 5.02 3.67 10.24
CA ASN A 508 6.16 4.34 10.85
C ASN A 508 7.15 3.28 11.33
N ILE A 509 8.41 3.39 10.91
CA ILE A 509 9.49 2.49 11.35
C ILE A 509 10.49 3.33 12.11
N LEU A 510 10.83 2.87 13.30
CA LEU A 510 11.85 3.48 14.13
C LEU A 510 12.91 2.45 14.49
N VAL A 511 14.16 2.80 14.23
CA VAL A 511 15.34 2.03 14.65
C VAL A 511 16.03 2.83 15.73
N ARG A 512 16.29 2.21 16.89
CA ARG A 512 16.99 2.85 18.01
C ARG A 512 18.21 2.03 18.42
N LYS A 513 19.19 2.72 18.98
CA LYS A 513 20.29 2.09 19.73
C LYS A 513 19.73 1.51 21.01
N PHE A 514 19.96 0.22 21.25
CA PHE A 514 19.37 -0.47 22.40
C PHE A 514 19.87 0.06 23.74
N GLU A 515 21.14 0.46 23.86
CA GLU A 515 21.73 0.88 25.14
C GLU A 515 21.26 2.26 25.61
N SER A 516 21.02 3.19 24.67
CA SER A 516 20.60 4.57 24.97
C SER A 516 19.13 4.83 24.70
N HIS A 517 18.44 3.94 23.99
CA HIS A 517 17.10 4.13 23.41
C HIS A 517 16.98 5.38 22.53
N SER A 518 18.11 5.95 22.08
CA SER A 518 18.12 7.05 21.12
C SER A 518 17.92 6.53 19.71
N GLU A 519 17.29 7.33 18.85
CA GLU A 519 17.13 7.00 17.44
C GLU A 519 18.49 6.77 16.76
N GLU A 520 18.54 5.76 15.89
CA GLU A 520 19.71 5.47 15.08
C GLU A 520 19.87 6.51 13.97
N TYR A 521 21.10 6.96 13.74
CA TYR A 521 21.38 7.99 12.74
C TYR A 521 21.43 7.44 11.31
N HIS A 522 21.68 6.14 11.16
CA HIS A 522 21.77 5.44 9.88
C HIS A 522 20.87 4.21 9.86
N TYR A 523 19.79 4.23 9.09
CA TYR A 523 18.90 3.08 8.91
C TYR A 523 18.10 3.23 7.61
N GLY A 524 17.51 2.15 7.12
CA GLY A 524 16.61 2.17 5.97
C GLY A 524 15.56 1.09 6.05
N TYR A 525 14.55 1.13 5.19
CA TYR A 525 13.56 0.05 5.11
C TYR A 525 12.87 -0.02 3.75
N GLU A 526 12.33 -1.20 3.44
CA GLU A 526 11.43 -1.44 2.32
C GLU A 526 10.30 -2.36 2.73
N ILE A 527 9.12 -2.14 2.16
CA ILE A 527 7.92 -2.89 2.47
C ILE A 527 7.21 -3.35 1.21
N ASP A 528 6.77 -4.61 1.21
CA ASP A 528 5.86 -5.19 0.25
C ASP A 528 4.50 -5.36 0.94
N PRO A 529 3.51 -4.50 0.64
CA PRO A 529 2.23 -4.54 1.31
C PRO A 529 1.38 -5.74 0.89
N PHE A 530 1.63 -6.35 -0.28
CA PHE A 530 0.90 -7.51 -0.78
C PHE A 530 1.43 -8.81 -0.21
N ALA A 531 2.76 -8.95 -0.16
CA ALA A 531 3.41 -10.09 0.48
C ALA A 531 3.54 -9.93 2.01
N GLN A 532 3.12 -8.78 2.57
CA GLN A 532 3.26 -8.43 3.99
C GLN A 532 4.68 -8.67 4.52
N THR A 533 5.68 -8.35 3.70
CA THR A 533 7.09 -8.61 3.99
C THR A 533 7.82 -7.27 4.10
N MET A 534 8.68 -7.12 5.10
CA MET A 534 9.47 -5.91 5.31
C MET A 534 10.94 -6.27 5.49
N VAL A 535 11.82 -5.46 4.90
CA VAL A 535 13.27 -5.54 5.11
C VAL A 535 13.69 -4.23 5.76
N VAL A 536 14.38 -4.31 6.90
CA VAL A 536 14.94 -3.16 7.62
C VAL A 536 16.45 -3.24 7.52
N TYR A 537 17.08 -2.18 7.00
CA TYR A 537 18.52 -2.01 6.90
C TYR A 537 19.03 -1.30 8.14
N VAL A 538 20.01 -1.88 8.79
CA VAL A 538 20.48 -1.47 10.13
C VAL A 538 22.01 -1.51 10.21
N PRO A 539 22.66 -0.77 11.13
CA PRO A 539 24.09 -0.91 11.37
C PRO A 539 24.46 -2.33 11.81
N TRP A 540 25.64 -2.82 11.41
CA TRP A 540 26.08 -4.21 11.63
C TRP A 540 27.00 -4.40 12.84
N ASP A 541 27.32 -3.38 13.62
CA ASP A 541 28.19 -3.48 14.81
C ASP A 541 27.58 -2.74 16.02
N GLU A 542 26.26 -2.61 16.03
CA GLU A 542 25.53 -1.95 17.11
C GLU A 542 24.34 -2.81 17.55
N LYS A 543 24.05 -2.80 18.85
CA LYS A 543 22.82 -3.40 19.37
C LYS A 543 21.66 -2.47 19.07
N ILE A 544 20.70 -2.96 18.30
CA ILE A 544 19.55 -2.18 17.88
C ILE A 544 18.23 -2.78 18.35
N GLU A 545 17.23 -1.93 18.43
CA GLU A 545 15.82 -2.30 18.53
C GLU A 545 15.02 -1.71 17.38
N VAL A 546 13.97 -2.41 16.97
CA VAL A 546 13.10 -2.02 15.85
C VAL A 546 11.66 -1.93 16.32
N GLU A 547 11.04 -0.77 16.08
CA GLU A 547 9.64 -0.50 16.33
C GLU A 547 8.92 -0.28 14.98
N VAL A 548 7.77 -0.91 14.80
CA VAL A 548 6.91 -0.71 13.63
C VAL A 548 5.53 -0.27 14.10
N GLY A 549 5.19 0.97 13.85
CA GLY A 549 3.86 1.53 14.02
C GLY A 549 3.04 1.42 12.74
N ILE A 550 1.76 1.05 12.86
CA ILE A 550 0.83 0.98 11.71
C ILE A 550 -0.43 1.76 12.08
N ARG A 551 -0.95 2.53 11.12
CA ARG A 551 -2.22 3.27 11.28
C ARG A 551 -3.41 2.31 11.38
N SER A 552 -4.19 2.47 12.44
CA SER A 552 -5.49 1.80 12.60
C SER A 552 -6.55 2.38 11.66
N GLU A 553 -7.69 1.72 11.46
CA GLU A 553 -8.67 2.11 10.42
C GLU A 553 -9.17 3.56 10.54
N GLU A 554 -9.44 4.04 11.75
CA GLU A 554 -9.93 5.41 12.02
C GLU A 554 -9.10 6.14 13.10
N GLY A 555 -8.00 5.54 13.57
CA GLY A 555 -7.23 6.03 14.71
C GLY A 555 -5.78 6.38 14.39
N PRO A 556 -4.98 6.76 15.42
CA PRO A 556 -3.57 7.09 15.24
C PRO A 556 -2.73 5.87 14.84
N ILE A 557 -1.49 6.12 14.45
CA ILE A 557 -0.46 5.08 14.30
C ILE A 557 -0.20 4.45 15.66
N GLN A 558 -0.32 3.13 15.74
CA GLN A 558 -0.07 2.37 16.96
C GLN A 558 1.06 1.37 16.75
N LEU A 559 1.90 1.20 17.78
CA LEU A 559 2.99 0.23 17.78
C LEU A 559 2.44 -1.18 17.58
N SER A 560 2.77 -1.79 16.44
CA SER A 560 2.29 -3.11 16.02
C SER A 560 3.35 -4.19 16.21
N ILE A 561 4.62 -3.86 15.97
CA ILE A 561 5.74 -4.78 16.14
C ILE A 561 6.80 -4.08 17.00
N LEU A 562 7.32 -4.81 18.00
CA LEU A 562 8.44 -4.40 18.84
C LEU A 562 9.49 -5.51 18.82
N LEU A 563 10.72 -5.18 18.49
CA LEU A 563 11.85 -6.11 18.44
C LEU A 563 12.99 -5.60 19.32
N ILE A 564 13.08 -6.13 20.53
CA ILE A 564 14.09 -5.77 21.55
C ILE A 564 14.91 -6.97 22.04
N ASN A 565 14.65 -8.16 21.49
CA ASN A 565 15.25 -9.43 21.92
C ASN A 565 14.93 -9.75 23.40
N ALA A 566 13.67 -9.58 23.79
CA ALA A 566 13.21 -9.89 25.15
C ALA A 566 13.17 -11.40 25.41
N SER A 567 13.48 -11.75 26.66
CA SER A 567 13.47 -13.12 27.17
C SER A 567 12.97 -13.15 28.61
N GLU A 568 12.77 -14.33 29.17
CA GLU A 568 12.39 -14.48 30.57
C GLU A 568 13.47 -13.95 31.54
N GLU A 569 14.76 -14.17 31.23
CA GLU A 569 15.88 -13.67 32.03
C GLU A 569 16.08 -12.16 31.89
N LYS A 570 15.82 -11.62 30.70
CA LYS A 570 15.93 -10.19 30.39
C LYS A 570 14.65 -9.70 29.70
N PRO A 571 13.59 -9.37 30.48
CA PRO A 571 12.30 -8.96 29.94
C PRO A 571 12.33 -7.61 29.21
N GLU A 572 13.28 -6.75 29.59
CA GLU A 572 13.51 -5.44 28.94
C GLU A 572 14.31 -5.53 27.64
N GLY A 573 14.77 -6.73 27.25
CA GLY A 573 15.51 -6.96 26.02
C GLY A 573 17.03 -7.00 26.19
N ASN A 574 17.72 -7.29 25.09
CA ASN A 574 19.18 -7.20 24.96
C ASN A 574 19.62 -6.57 23.63
N GLY A 575 18.66 -6.15 22.80
CA GLY A 575 18.88 -5.71 21.43
C GLY A 575 19.28 -6.85 20.49
N TYR A 576 19.23 -6.56 19.20
CA TYR A 576 19.76 -7.42 18.14
C TYR A 576 21.11 -6.87 17.69
N LEU A 577 22.14 -7.72 17.75
CA LEU A 577 23.48 -7.41 17.26
C LEU A 577 23.76 -8.31 16.06
N LEU A 578 23.83 -7.73 14.88
CA LEU A 578 24.49 -8.36 13.74
C LEU A 578 26.00 -8.10 13.91
N ARG A 579 26.88 -8.93 13.33
CA ARG A 579 28.34 -8.84 13.55
C ARG A 579 29.12 -8.64 12.26
N ARG A 580 28.48 -8.84 11.11
CA ARG A 580 29.13 -8.72 9.82
C ARG A 580 28.31 -7.84 8.90
N ARG A 581 29.01 -7.02 8.13
CA ARG A 581 28.45 -6.24 7.03
C ARG A 581 27.69 -7.15 6.04
N GLY A 582 26.48 -6.77 5.68
CA GLY A 582 25.59 -7.54 4.81
C GLY A 582 24.96 -8.79 5.44
N GLU A 583 25.23 -9.07 6.72
CA GLU A 583 24.56 -10.15 7.43
C GLU A 583 23.04 -9.96 7.41
N THR A 584 22.30 -11.04 7.19
CA THR A 584 20.83 -11.03 7.11
C THR A 584 20.24 -11.87 8.24
N LEU A 585 19.53 -11.21 9.16
CA LEU A 585 18.72 -11.85 10.19
C LEU A 585 17.28 -12.02 9.70
N VAL A 586 16.90 -13.26 9.39
CA VAL A 586 15.54 -13.59 8.96
C VAL A 586 14.73 -14.08 10.15
N PHE A 587 13.70 -13.33 10.55
CA PHE A 587 12.77 -13.73 11.60
C PHE A 587 11.81 -14.80 11.11
N ARG A 588 12.21 -16.07 11.27
CA ARG A 588 11.35 -17.21 10.96
C ARG A 588 10.22 -17.29 11.98
N ARG A 589 9.00 -17.58 11.52
CA ARG A 589 7.79 -17.53 12.34
C ARG A 589 7.67 -16.15 12.98
N SER A 590 7.78 -15.12 12.15
CA SER A 590 7.90 -13.71 12.55
C SER A 590 6.91 -13.31 13.66
N ILE A 591 5.63 -13.70 13.54
CA ILE A 591 4.59 -13.38 14.53
C ILE A 591 4.95 -13.87 15.94
N LEU A 592 5.59 -15.04 16.07
CA LEU A 592 6.01 -15.56 17.38
C LEU A 592 7.02 -14.62 18.05
N HIS A 593 7.96 -14.06 17.28
CA HIS A 593 8.89 -13.08 17.80
C HIS A 593 8.19 -11.78 18.21
N TYR A 594 7.15 -11.34 17.47
CA TYR A 594 6.37 -10.15 17.84
C TYR A 594 5.66 -10.36 19.17
N ILE A 595 5.00 -11.52 19.34
CA ILE A 595 4.31 -11.89 20.58
C ILE A 595 5.29 -11.93 21.75
N LEU A 596 6.41 -12.63 21.60
CA LEU A 596 7.36 -12.83 22.70
C LEU A 596 7.93 -11.51 23.22
N ASN A 597 8.27 -10.58 22.33
CA ASN A 597 8.79 -9.27 22.74
C ASN A 597 7.75 -8.46 23.53
N PHE A 598 6.49 -8.44 23.11
CA PHE A 598 5.43 -7.78 23.88
C PHE A 598 5.11 -8.52 25.19
N TYR A 599 5.06 -9.85 25.14
CA TYR A 599 4.70 -10.69 26.28
C TYR A 599 5.70 -10.55 27.43
N TYR A 600 7.01 -10.69 27.16
CA TYR A 600 8.02 -10.61 28.22
C TYR A 600 8.07 -9.21 28.83
N LEU A 601 8.11 -8.16 28.00
CA LEU A 601 8.17 -6.78 28.49
C LEU A 601 6.88 -6.37 29.22
N GLY A 602 5.71 -6.59 28.61
CA GLY A 602 4.43 -6.23 29.19
C GLY A 602 4.09 -7.05 30.43
N GLY A 603 4.42 -8.35 30.42
CA GLY A 603 4.24 -9.24 31.56
C GLY A 603 5.13 -8.87 32.74
N TYR A 604 6.39 -8.50 32.50
CA TYR A 604 7.27 -7.95 33.53
C TYR A 604 6.72 -6.67 34.15
N ARG A 605 6.29 -5.71 33.31
CA ARG A 605 5.69 -4.45 33.77
C ARG A 605 4.43 -4.67 34.61
N ALA A 606 3.54 -5.57 34.17
CA ALA A 606 2.33 -5.91 34.92
C ALA A 606 2.66 -6.56 36.28
N LYS A 607 3.61 -7.51 36.32
CA LYS A 607 4.06 -8.16 37.56
C LYS A 607 4.75 -7.15 38.51
N LEU A 608 5.54 -6.22 37.97
CA LEU A 608 6.18 -5.15 38.73
C LEU A 608 5.14 -4.21 39.35
N ALA A 609 4.16 -3.74 38.57
CA ALA A 609 3.07 -2.91 39.09
C ALA A 609 2.27 -3.62 40.18
N HIS A 610 2.00 -4.92 40.00
CA HIS A 610 1.31 -5.74 40.99
C HIS A 610 2.07 -5.83 42.31
N SER A 611 3.41 -5.85 42.29
CA SER A 611 4.23 -5.85 43.51
C SER A 611 4.09 -4.57 44.35
N PHE A 612 3.66 -3.47 43.74
CA PHE A 612 3.35 -2.19 44.38
C PHE A 612 1.84 -1.95 44.60
N ASN A 613 1.01 -3.01 44.52
CA ASN A 613 -0.46 -2.94 44.63
C ASN A 613 -1.15 -2.02 43.60
N VAL A 614 -0.48 -1.75 42.48
CA VAL A 614 -1.09 -1.03 41.36
C VAL A 614 -1.65 -2.08 40.39
N ARG A 615 -2.97 -2.24 40.38
CA ARG A 615 -3.66 -3.26 39.57
C ARG A 615 -4.58 -2.62 38.54
N ASP A 616 -4.58 -3.21 37.36
CA ASP A 616 -5.47 -2.85 36.26
C ASP A 616 -6.13 -4.14 35.73
N PRO A 617 -7.48 -4.23 35.77
CA PRO A 617 -8.20 -5.42 35.31
C PRO A 617 -7.89 -5.80 33.85
N GLU A 618 -7.66 -4.82 32.98
CA GLU A 618 -7.37 -5.07 31.56
C GLU A 618 -5.97 -5.69 31.37
N SER A 619 -4.99 -5.25 32.14
CA SER A 619 -3.63 -5.80 32.15
C SER A 619 -3.59 -7.25 32.65
N GLU A 620 -4.30 -7.57 33.74
CA GLU A 620 -4.36 -8.94 34.26
C GLU A 620 -5.06 -9.89 33.29
N LYS A 621 -6.18 -9.43 32.69
CA LYS A 621 -6.90 -10.17 31.66
C LYS A 621 -6.04 -10.38 30.42
N SER A 622 -5.36 -9.34 29.94
CA SER A 622 -4.50 -9.41 28.75
C SER A 622 -3.31 -10.32 28.97
N LEU A 623 -2.72 -10.33 30.18
CA LEU A 623 -1.64 -11.25 30.55
C LEU A 623 -2.11 -12.71 30.49
N SER A 624 -3.20 -13.03 31.19
CA SER A 624 -3.76 -14.38 31.21
C SER A 624 -4.13 -14.89 29.82
N LYS A 625 -4.78 -14.04 29.00
CA LYS A 625 -5.13 -14.38 27.62
C LYS A 625 -3.90 -14.56 26.74
N THR A 626 -2.88 -13.72 26.88
CA THR A 626 -1.63 -13.88 26.13
C THR A 626 -0.96 -15.21 26.46
N GLU A 627 -0.86 -15.58 27.73
CA GLU A 627 -0.28 -16.87 28.17
C GLU A 627 -1.03 -18.08 27.61
N GLU A 628 -2.37 -18.05 27.65
CA GLU A 628 -3.24 -19.08 27.09
C GLU A 628 -2.97 -19.31 25.59
N TRP A 629 -3.04 -18.24 24.79
CA TRP A 629 -2.91 -18.34 23.33
C TRP A 629 -1.47 -18.55 22.85
N LEU A 630 -0.48 -17.98 23.56
CA LEU A 630 0.94 -18.22 23.26
C LEU A 630 1.31 -19.68 23.49
N SER A 631 0.85 -20.29 24.59
CA SER A 631 1.07 -21.71 24.87
C SER A 631 0.51 -22.61 23.76
N ARG A 632 -0.71 -22.33 23.32
CA ARG A 632 -1.33 -23.05 22.18
C ARG A 632 -0.55 -22.86 20.87
N THR A 633 -0.14 -21.63 20.59
CA THR A 633 0.67 -21.28 19.41
C THR A 633 1.97 -22.09 19.36
N ILE A 634 2.73 -22.11 20.47
CA ILE A 634 3.99 -22.85 20.58
C ILE A 634 3.75 -24.35 20.40
N LYS A 635 2.71 -24.90 21.04
CA LYS A 635 2.33 -26.31 20.90
C LYS A 635 2.01 -26.68 19.44
N ALA A 636 1.20 -25.87 18.76
CA ALA A 636 0.82 -26.10 17.37
C ALA A 636 2.03 -26.01 16.42
N PHE A 637 2.96 -25.08 16.63
CA PHE A 637 4.21 -25.02 15.86
C PHE A 637 5.11 -26.25 16.09
N ASN A 638 5.20 -26.74 17.33
CA ASN A 638 5.99 -27.94 17.67
C ASN A 638 5.40 -29.21 17.03
N GLU A 639 4.07 -29.31 16.98
CA GLU A 639 3.33 -30.40 16.35
C GLU A 639 3.21 -30.25 14.81
N LYS A 640 3.79 -29.17 14.23
CA LYS A 640 3.75 -28.85 12.79
C LYS A 640 2.32 -28.63 12.24
N ARG A 641 1.37 -28.25 13.10
CA ARG A 641 0.01 -27.83 12.73
C ARG A 641 0.01 -26.35 12.35
N PHE A 642 0.61 -26.02 11.21
CA PHE A 642 0.94 -24.63 10.85
C PHE A 642 -0.28 -23.71 10.69
N SER A 643 -1.39 -24.18 10.14
CA SER A 643 -2.60 -23.35 9.96
C SER A 643 -3.18 -22.92 11.30
N GLU A 644 -3.27 -23.84 12.27
CA GLU A 644 -3.72 -23.54 13.62
C GLU A 644 -2.70 -22.69 14.39
N ALA A 645 -1.40 -22.96 14.23
CA ALA A 645 -0.36 -22.15 14.85
C ALA A 645 -0.41 -20.69 14.37
N TYR A 646 -0.65 -20.47 13.08
CA TYR A 646 -0.79 -19.13 12.52
C TYR A 646 -2.04 -18.44 13.05
N ALA A 647 -3.17 -19.15 13.09
CA ALA A 647 -4.43 -18.62 13.62
C ALA A 647 -4.31 -18.21 15.11
N ASP A 648 -3.81 -19.11 15.95
CA ASP A 648 -3.62 -18.86 17.38
C ASP A 648 -2.59 -17.73 17.61
N SER A 649 -1.58 -17.60 16.75
CA SER A 649 -0.57 -16.55 16.85
C SER A 649 -1.14 -15.14 16.62
N LEU A 650 -2.11 -14.97 15.73
CA LEU A 650 -2.76 -13.66 15.52
C LEU A 650 -3.54 -13.22 16.76
N ILE A 651 -4.20 -14.17 17.43
CA ILE A 651 -4.88 -13.93 18.70
C ILE A 651 -3.88 -13.56 19.79
N ALA A 652 -2.85 -14.37 19.95
CA ALA A 652 -1.80 -14.11 20.92
C ALA A 652 -1.14 -12.75 20.68
N TRP A 653 -0.94 -12.36 19.42
CA TRP A 653 -0.33 -11.08 19.07
C TRP A 653 -1.22 -9.90 19.46
N ALA A 654 -2.52 -9.92 19.14
CA ALA A 654 -3.43 -8.86 19.55
C ALA A 654 -3.51 -8.70 21.08
N TRP A 655 -3.59 -9.81 21.83
CA TRP A 655 -3.59 -9.76 23.30
C TRP A 655 -2.26 -9.30 23.88
N SER A 656 -1.13 -9.73 23.31
CA SER A 656 0.20 -9.30 23.76
C SER A 656 0.42 -7.80 23.52
N GLN A 657 -0.05 -7.26 22.39
CA GLN A 657 0.00 -5.83 22.10
C GLN A 657 -0.85 -5.04 23.10
N ARG A 658 -2.04 -5.54 23.46
CA ARG A 658 -2.87 -4.91 24.51
C ARG A 658 -2.22 -4.95 25.88
N LEU A 659 -1.63 -6.08 26.25
CA LEU A 659 -0.85 -6.21 27.49
C LEU A 659 0.27 -5.16 27.54
N TYR A 660 0.96 -4.93 26.42
CA TYR A 660 1.98 -3.89 26.34
C TYR A 660 1.41 -2.50 26.60
N PHE A 661 0.30 -2.13 25.94
CA PHE A 661 -0.31 -0.81 26.12
C PHE A 661 -0.92 -0.63 27.51
N SER A 662 -1.64 -1.62 28.01
CA SER A 662 -2.29 -1.56 29.33
C SER A 662 -1.25 -1.47 30.44
N SER A 663 -0.20 -2.30 30.39
CA SER A 663 0.90 -2.25 31.38
C SER A 663 1.71 -0.96 31.31
N ARG A 664 1.91 -0.40 30.11
CA ARG A 664 2.55 0.91 29.94
C ARG A 664 1.68 2.02 30.52
N ASN A 665 0.39 2.07 30.17
CA ASN A 665 -0.54 3.08 30.66
C ASN A 665 -0.66 3.05 32.18
N LEU A 666 -0.56 1.87 32.79
CA LEU A 666 -0.53 1.70 34.24
C LEU A 666 0.69 2.40 34.88
N ILE A 667 1.87 2.18 34.32
CA ILE A 667 3.12 2.81 34.79
C ILE A 667 3.10 4.32 34.50
N GLU A 668 2.71 4.72 33.29
CA GLU A 668 2.66 6.11 32.85
C GLU A 668 1.63 6.93 33.65
N GLY A 669 0.45 6.37 33.90
CA GLY A 669 -0.56 6.95 34.76
C GLY A 669 -0.03 7.15 36.18
N SER A 670 0.60 6.12 36.75
CA SER A 670 1.21 6.22 38.08
C SER A 670 2.38 7.21 38.12
N SER A 671 3.14 7.39 37.04
CA SER A 671 4.21 8.39 36.97
C SER A 671 3.64 9.82 36.85
N THR A 672 2.58 9.99 36.06
CA THR A 672 1.96 11.30 35.80
C THR A 672 1.31 11.85 37.07
N THR A 673 0.67 11.01 37.87
CA THR A 673 0.11 11.43 39.17
C THR A 673 1.21 11.96 40.10
N THR A 674 2.42 11.40 40.05
CA THR A 674 3.57 11.91 40.82
C THR A 674 3.90 13.37 40.46
N ILE A 675 3.85 13.73 39.19
CA ILE A 675 4.07 15.12 38.73
C ILE A 675 2.98 16.05 39.27
N VAL A 676 1.71 15.62 39.23
CA VAL A 676 0.58 16.42 39.74
C VAL A 676 0.71 16.66 41.24
N TYR A 677 0.96 15.60 42.02
CA TYR A 677 1.18 15.74 43.47
C TYR A 677 2.40 16.62 43.77
N PHE A 678 3.46 16.51 42.96
CA PHE A 678 4.63 17.36 43.10
C PHE A 678 4.30 18.84 42.92
N VAL A 679 3.55 19.20 41.89
CA VAL A 679 3.10 20.59 41.67
C VAL A 679 2.25 21.09 42.84
N MET A 680 1.41 20.24 43.43
CA MET A 680 0.62 20.58 44.63
C MET A 680 1.45 20.69 45.91
N LEU A 681 2.59 20.00 46.02
CA LEU A 681 3.49 20.09 47.17
C LEU A 681 4.14 21.47 47.29
N ILE A 682 4.31 22.22 46.20
CA ILE A 682 4.90 23.56 46.20
C ILE A 682 4.06 24.56 47.02
N PRO A 683 2.77 24.81 46.70
CA PRO A 683 1.92 25.68 47.50
C PRO A 683 1.64 25.08 48.89
N PHE A 684 1.59 23.76 49.03
CA PHE A 684 1.43 23.11 50.33
C PHE A 684 2.60 23.41 51.27
N ALA A 685 3.84 23.24 50.82
CA ALA A 685 5.04 23.53 51.63
C ALA A 685 5.09 25.01 52.05
N PHE A 686 4.63 25.92 51.16
CA PHE A 686 4.50 27.34 51.47
C PHE A 686 3.44 27.60 52.57
N VAL A 687 2.23 27.04 52.43
CA VAL A 687 1.15 27.20 53.42
C VAL A 687 1.52 26.54 54.75
N LEU A 688 2.15 25.37 54.70
CA LEU A 688 2.56 24.62 55.89
C LEU A 688 3.70 25.33 56.64
N GLU A 689 4.66 25.95 55.95
CA GLU A 689 5.65 26.83 56.60
C GLU A 689 4.98 27.96 57.38
N ARG A 690 3.97 28.60 56.79
CA ARG A 690 3.19 29.64 57.46
C ARG A 690 2.36 29.12 58.63
N LEU A 691 1.81 27.91 58.51
CA LEU A 691 1.05 27.27 59.58
C LEU A 691 1.93 26.75 60.73
N LEU A 692 3.23 26.50 60.54
CA LEU A 692 4.08 25.92 61.59
C LEU A 692 5.08 26.93 62.18
N PHE A 693 5.83 27.67 61.36
CA PHE A 693 7.05 28.35 61.81
C PHE A 693 7.01 29.89 61.79
N GLU A 694 6.26 30.52 60.89
CA GLU A 694 6.13 31.99 60.78
C GLU A 694 7.48 32.74 60.73
N PHE A 695 8.46 32.25 59.96
CA PHE A 695 9.75 32.93 59.88
C PHE A 695 9.61 34.30 59.19
N VAL A 696 10.08 35.35 59.87
CA VAL A 696 10.10 36.74 59.38
C VAL A 696 11.29 36.99 58.46
N GLU A 697 12.44 36.36 58.73
CA GLU A 697 13.64 36.45 57.89
C GLU A 697 13.50 35.63 56.61
N GLY A 698 13.72 36.27 55.44
CA GLY A 698 13.56 35.63 54.14
C GLY A 698 14.43 34.38 53.92
N LYS A 699 15.66 34.35 54.47
CA LYS A 699 16.57 33.19 54.37
C LYS A 699 16.08 31.99 55.18
N LYS A 700 15.70 32.21 56.45
CA LYS A 700 15.18 31.15 57.33
C LYS A 700 13.86 30.59 56.79
N ARG A 701 13.02 31.47 56.24
CA ARG A 701 11.78 31.10 55.56
C ARG A 701 12.03 30.20 54.35
N LEU A 702 12.95 30.59 53.46
CA LEU A 702 13.26 29.79 52.28
C LEU A 702 13.77 28.39 52.68
N LEU A 703 14.66 28.32 53.68
CA LEU A 703 15.15 27.05 54.21
C LEU A 703 14.02 26.20 54.80
N ALA A 704 13.07 26.80 55.50
CA ALA A 704 11.93 26.08 56.08
C ALA A 704 10.97 25.53 55.02
N ILE A 705 10.70 26.29 53.94
CA ILE A 705 9.91 25.81 52.80
C ILE A 705 10.63 24.65 52.12
N LEU A 706 11.93 24.78 51.83
CA LEU A 706 12.74 23.73 51.20
C LEU A 706 12.81 22.46 52.07
N ALA A 707 12.98 22.61 53.39
CA ALA A 707 12.99 21.47 54.31
C ALA A 707 11.63 20.77 54.38
N THR A 708 10.54 21.54 54.50
CA THR A 708 9.17 21.02 54.51
C THR A 708 8.84 20.27 53.22
N PHE A 709 9.29 20.84 52.10
CA PHE A 709 9.17 20.24 50.79
C PHE A 709 9.96 18.93 50.67
N ALA A 710 11.24 18.92 51.08
CA ALA A 710 12.10 17.74 51.04
C ALA A 710 11.56 16.60 51.93
N ILE A 711 11.04 16.92 53.12
CA ILE A 711 10.41 15.94 54.01
C ILE A 711 9.14 15.37 53.38
N SER A 712 8.25 16.23 52.87
CA SER A 712 7.01 15.79 52.21
C SER A 712 7.29 14.95 50.97
N MET A 713 8.34 15.29 50.22
CA MET A 713 8.82 14.52 49.08
C MET A 713 9.37 13.16 49.50
N GLY A 714 10.12 13.09 50.60
CA GLY A 714 10.60 11.82 51.16
C GLY A 714 9.46 10.90 51.60
N VAL A 715 8.40 11.45 52.20
CA VAL A 715 7.19 10.69 52.55
C VAL A 715 6.48 10.21 51.27
N MET A 716 6.33 11.07 50.27
CA MET A 716 5.74 10.70 48.98
C MET A 716 6.56 9.64 48.25
N TRP A 717 7.89 9.66 48.37
CA TRP A 717 8.75 8.63 47.79
C TRP A 717 8.43 7.24 48.36
N ILE A 718 8.19 7.13 49.66
CA ILE A 718 7.88 5.85 50.32
C ILE A 718 6.46 5.37 49.99
N ILE A 719 5.49 6.29 49.95
CA ILE A 719 4.06 5.94 49.86
C ILE A 719 3.60 5.81 48.40
N HIS A 720 4.07 6.69 47.51
CA HIS A 720 3.52 6.80 46.16
C HIS A 720 4.23 5.85 45.18
N PRO A 721 3.53 4.86 44.61
CA PRO A 721 4.15 3.81 43.78
C PRO A 721 4.83 4.35 42.51
N GLY A 722 4.37 5.49 41.99
CA GLY A 722 4.97 6.16 40.83
C GLY A 722 6.48 6.42 40.94
N PHE A 723 7.04 6.62 42.13
CA PHE A 723 8.50 6.78 42.27
C PHE A 723 9.27 5.48 42.05
N HIS A 724 8.65 4.32 42.28
CA HIS A 724 9.31 3.02 42.15
C HIS A 724 9.02 2.34 40.82
N LEU A 725 7.96 2.74 40.11
CA LEU A 725 7.56 2.17 38.82
C LEU A 725 8.28 2.80 37.62
N VAL A 726 8.90 3.97 37.80
CA VAL A 726 9.64 4.67 36.74
C VAL A 726 11.03 4.04 36.59
N SER A 727 11.50 3.94 35.35
CA SER A 727 12.80 3.35 34.99
C SER A 727 13.98 3.98 35.74
N SER A 728 13.88 5.26 36.12
CA SER A 728 14.85 5.93 36.97
C SER A 728 14.19 6.92 37.93
N ALA A 729 13.90 6.44 39.14
CA ALA A 729 13.42 7.27 40.25
C ALA A 729 14.31 8.51 40.52
N PRO A 730 15.67 8.40 40.51
CA PRO A 730 16.53 9.55 40.78
C PRO A 730 16.40 10.66 39.73
N ILE A 731 16.24 10.32 38.44
CA ILE A 731 16.08 11.33 37.37
C ILE A 731 14.76 12.07 37.52
N LEU A 732 13.67 11.36 37.82
CA LEU A 732 12.37 11.97 38.10
C LEU A 732 12.49 12.96 39.27
N VAL A 733 13.08 12.52 40.39
CA VAL A 733 13.27 13.37 41.57
C VAL A 733 14.14 14.58 41.26
N LEU A 734 15.23 14.41 40.50
CA LEU A 734 16.12 15.49 40.11
C LEU A 734 15.38 16.53 39.23
N GLY A 735 14.69 16.07 38.19
CA GLY A 735 13.93 16.93 37.28
C GLY A 735 12.83 17.71 38.00
N LEU A 736 12.09 17.02 38.87
CA LEU A 736 11.08 17.66 39.72
C LEU A 736 11.75 18.68 40.67
N THR A 737 12.83 18.33 41.36
CA THR A 737 13.54 19.25 42.26
C THR A 737 14.03 20.51 41.55
N ILE A 738 14.61 20.37 40.35
CA ILE A 738 15.00 21.49 39.50
C ILE A 738 13.79 22.38 39.19
N LEU A 739 12.66 21.77 38.79
CA LEU A 739 11.42 22.49 38.52
C LEU A 739 10.92 23.27 39.76
N ALA A 740 10.96 22.69 40.96
CA ALA A 740 10.55 23.36 42.19
C ALA A 740 11.46 24.56 42.52
N ILE A 741 12.78 24.37 42.46
CA ILE A 741 13.74 25.44 42.71
C ILE A 741 13.53 26.58 41.70
N THR A 742 13.42 26.27 40.41
CA THR A 742 13.16 27.27 39.36
C THR A 742 11.84 28.00 39.56
N THR A 743 10.77 27.29 39.97
CA THR A 743 9.45 27.90 40.24
C THR A 743 9.52 28.85 41.44
N VAL A 744 10.15 28.45 42.54
CA VAL A 744 10.30 29.29 43.74
C VAL A 744 11.16 30.51 43.44
N ILE A 745 12.29 30.34 42.75
CA ILE A 745 13.17 31.45 42.34
C ILE A 745 12.43 32.40 41.39
N GLY A 746 11.72 31.88 40.38
CA GLY A 746 10.93 32.67 39.46
C GLY A 746 9.84 33.49 40.16
N PHE A 747 9.17 32.90 41.16
CA PHE A 747 8.21 33.61 42.00
C PHE A 747 8.85 34.74 42.81
N LEU A 748 10.00 34.48 43.45
CA LEU A 748 10.72 35.51 44.21
C LEU A 748 11.19 36.66 43.32
N LEU A 749 11.78 36.34 42.16
CA LEU A 749 12.18 37.34 41.17
C LEU A 749 11.00 38.16 40.68
N TYR A 750 9.85 37.53 40.44
CA TYR A 750 8.62 38.23 40.09
C TYR A 750 8.17 39.19 41.20
N THR A 751 8.19 38.75 42.47
CA THR A 751 7.82 39.61 43.61
C THR A 751 8.79 40.79 43.78
N ASP A 752 10.09 40.58 43.59
CA ASP A 752 11.09 41.64 43.68
C ASP A 752 10.96 42.63 42.52
N PHE A 753 10.81 42.12 41.28
CA PHE A 753 10.56 42.93 40.09
C PHE A 753 9.29 43.77 40.23
N ARG A 754 8.21 43.20 40.78
CA ARG A 754 6.97 43.92 41.10
C ARG A 754 7.19 44.99 42.14
N THR A 755 8.00 44.73 43.16
CA THR A 755 8.36 45.72 44.19
C THR A 755 9.10 46.89 43.56
N VAL A 756 10.03 46.63 42.63
CA VAL A 756 10.74 47.67 41.87
C VAL A 756 9.78 48.46 40.98
N ILE A 757 8.90 47.80 40.21
CA ILE A 757 7.86 48.46 39.42
C ILE A 757 6.95 49.33 40.29
N TRP A 758 6.57 48.85 41.48
CA TRP A 758 5.76 49.61 42.43
C TRP A 758 6.46 50.91 42.84
N HIS A 759 7.76 50.85 43.14
CA HIS A 759 8.56 52.04 43.46
C HIS A 759 8.66 53.01 42.26
N ILE A 760 8.82 52.50 41.04
CA ILE A 760 8.87 53.30 39.82
C ILE A 760 7.51 53.96 39.54
N ARG A 761 6.42 53.19 39.54
CA ARG A 761 5.04 53.68 39.34
C ARG A 761 4.64 54.71 40.39
N LYS A 762 4.99 54.49 41.65
CA LYS A 762 4.74 55.45 42.74
C LYS A 762 5.47 56.78 42.50
N ARG A 763 6.67 56.76 41.91
CA ARG A 763 7.42 57.98 41.52
C ARG A 763 6.84 58.68 40.29
N THR A 764 6.26 57.96 39.33
CA THR A 764 5.77 58.54 38.06
C THR A 764 4.32 58.97 38.08
N LEU A 765 3.43 58.25 38.78
CA LEU A 765 1.97 58.49 38.77
C LEU A 765 1.43 59.05 40.10
N GLY A 766 2.28 59.18 41.12
CA GLY A 766 1.90 59.65 42.46
C GLY A 766 1.20 58.58 43.30
N ALA A 767 1.30 58.69 44.64
CA ALA A 767 0.82 57.66 45.58
C ALA A 767 -0.71 57.45 45.56
N HIS A 768 -1.49 58.45 45.13
CA HIS A 768 -2.96 58.40 45.12
C HIS A 768 -3.57 57.63 43.93
N PHE A 769 -2.79 57.31 42.88
CA PHE A 769 -3.26 56.55 41.71
C PHE A 769 -2.78 55.09 41.68
N VAL A 770 -2.06 54.64 42.71
CA VAL A 770 -1.60 53.26 42.80
C VAL A 770 -2.74 52.42 43.37
N GLU A 771 -3.61 51.88 42.50
CA GLU A 771 -4.55 50.84 42.89
C GLU A 771 -3.78 49.68 43.54
N VAL A 772 -4.19 49.30 44.76
CA VAL A 772 -3.69 48.07 45.38
C VAL A 772 -4.12 46.92 44.47
N SER A 773 -3.13 46.18 43.96
CA SER A 773 -3.39 45.01 43.12
C SER A 773 -4.37 44.10 43.85
N ARG A 774 -5.50 43.77 43.23
CA ARG A 774 -6.46 42.80 43.79
C ARG A 774 -5.77 41.48 44.15
N TRP A 775 -4.71 41.13 43.42
CA TRP A 775 -3.82 40.02 43.73
C TRP A 775 -3.03 40.20 45.04
N ASP A 776 -2.52 41.39 45.35
CA ASP A 776 -1.74 41.63 46.57
C ASP A 776 -2.66 41.58 47.81
N VAL A 777 -3.89 42.11 47.69
CA VAL A 777 -4.92 41.98 48.73
C VAL A 777 -5.31 40.51 48.93
N MET A 778 -5.45 39.74 47.85
CA MET A 778 -5.75 38.31 47.91
C MET A 778 -4.61 37.49 48.56
N VAL A 779 -3.35 37.78 48.22
CA VAL A 779 -2.19 37.10 48.82
C VAL A 779 -2.07 37.47 50.30
N ALA A 780 -2.27 38.74 50.65
CA ALA A 780 -2.28 39.19 52.04
C ALA A 780 -3.44 38.57 52.84
N SER A 781 -4.64 38.47 52.27
CA SER A 781 -5.79 37.87 52.94
C SER A 781 -5.62 36.36 53.14
N LEU A 782 -5.06 35.64 52.15
CA LEU A 782 -4.64 34.25 52.31
C LEU A 782 -3.57 34.10 53.41
N TYR A 783 -2.57 34.98 53.41
CA TYR A 783 -1.52 34.99 54.43
C TYR A 783 -2.07 35.18 55.84
N TYR A 784 -2.88 36.22 56.07
CA TYR A 784 -3.50 36.47 57.37
C TYR A 784 -4.53 35.40 57.73
N GLY A 785 -5.23 34.83 56.75
CA GLY A 785 -6.15 33.72 56.93
C GLY A 785 -5.48 32.47 57.50
N VAL A 786 -4.34 32.07 56.92
CA VAL A 786 -3.55 30.91 57.41
C VAL A 786 -3.02 31.15 58.82
N VAL A 787 -2.52 32.35 59.11
CA VAL A 787 -2.03 32.72 60.46
C VAL A 787 -3.17 32.72 61.48
N ASN A 788 -4.39 33.13 61.10
CA ASN A 788 -5.53 33.18 62.01
C ASN A 788 -6.01 31.77 62.43
N LEU A 789 -5.74 30.72 61.64
CA LEU A 789 -6.05 29.33 62.01
C LEU A 789 -5.36 28.89 63.31
N LYS A 790 -4.19 29.46 63.64
CA LYS A 790 -3.48 29.19 64.90
C LYS A 790 -4.15 29.77 66.14
N ARG A 791 -4.96 30.82 65.99
CA ARG A 791 -5.66 31.44 67.14
C ARG A 791 -6.77 30.52 67.67
N HIS A 792 -7.34 29.68 66.81
CA HIS A 792 -8.41 28.75 67.15
C HIS A 792 -7.98 27.28 66.97
N LYS A 793 -6.93 26.87 67.69
CA LYS A 793 -6.25 25.57 67.50
C LYS A 793 -7.18 24.35 67.52
N LEU A 794 -8.15 24.31 68.44
CA LEU A 794 -9.05 23.16 68.59
C LEU A 794 -10.01 23.05 67.41
N THR A 795 -10.68 24.14 67.04
CA THR A 795 -11.64 24.15 65.94
C THR A 795 -10.95 23.98 64.58
N SER A 796 -9.81 24.64 64.36
CA SER A 796 -9.00 24.47 63.13
C SER A 796 -8.47 23.04 62.97
N SER A 797 -8.09 22.38 64.06
CA SER A 797 -7.63 20.98 64.03
C SER A 797 -8.77 20.02 63.73
N LEU A 798 -9.94 20.20 64.37
CA LEU A 798 -11.13 19.39 64.14
C LEU A 798 -11.67 19.55 62.71
N THR A 799 -11.67 20.78 62.16
CA THR A 799 -12.09 21.01 60.77
C THR A 799 -11.11 20.43 59.76
N LEU A 800 -9.80 20.57 59.99
CA LEU A 800 -8.79 19.94 59.13
C LEU A 800 -8.89 18.42 59.17
N PHE A 801 -9.08 17.83 60.35
CA PHE A 801 -9.29 16.40 60.50
C PHE A 801 -10.56 15.94 59.78
N ALA A 802 -11.67 16.66 59.94
CA ALA A 802 -12.91 16.37 59.23
C ALA A 802 -12.73 16.44 57.70
N VAL A 803 -12.04 17.46 57.19
CA VAL A 803 -11.72 17.57 55.75
C VAL A 803 -10.86 16.40 55.29
N ILE A 804 -9.81 16.03 56.04
CA ILE A 804 -8.95 14.87 55.72
C ILE A 804 -9.76 13.57 55.68
N VAL A 805 -10.64 13.34 56.64
CA VAL A 805 -11.48 12.12 56.67
C VAL A 805 -12.47 12.13 55.52
N ILE A 806 -13.10 13.27 55.22
CA ILE A 806 -14.05 13.41 54.09
C ILE A 806 -13.32 13.19 52.76
N THR A 807 -12.15 13.80 52.56
CA THR A 807 -11.38 13.63 51.32
C THR A 807 -10.87 12.20 51.20
N LEU A 808 -10.33 11.61 52.28
CA LEU A 808 -9.90 10.21 52.30
C LEU A 808 -11.06 9.27 51.95
N SER A 809 -12.24 9.49 52.55
CA SER A 809 -13.44 8.69 52.28
C SER A 809 -13.91 8.85 50.84
N THR A 810 -13.96 10.08 50.34
CA THR A 810 -14.39 10.37 48.95
C THR A 810 -13.43 9.73 47.96
N VAL A 811 -12.11 9.93 48.13
CA VAL A 811 -11.08 9.36 47.25
C VAL A 811 -11.11 7.83 47.27
N SER A 812 -11.30 7.23 48.44
CA SER A 812 -11.40 5.76 48.59
C SER A 812 -12.66 5.19 47.92
N LEU A 813 -13.75 5.96 47.85
CA LEU A 813 -15.00 5.55 47.20
C LEU A 813 -15.01 5.78 45.68
N THR A 814 -14.17 6.68 45.15
CA THR A 814 -14.18 7.09 43.73
C THR A 814 -13.39 6.19 42.76
N SER A 815 -13.20 4.90 43.07
CA SER A 815 -12.52 3.99 42.13
C SER A 815 -13.42 3.67 40.93
N VAL A 816 -13.11 4.24 39.77
CA VAL A 816 -13.82 3.95 38.50
C VAL A 816 -12.90 3.11 37.61
N ALA A 817 -13.34 1.89 37.30
CA ALA A 817 -12.65 1.01 36.35
C ALA A 817 -13.42 0.99 35.01
N PHE A 818 -12.70 1.15 33.90
CA PHE A 818 -13.27 1.00 32.56
C PHE A 818 -13.11 -0.45 32.10
N LEU A 819 -14.23 -1.15 31.86
CA LEU A 819 -14.22 -2.52 31.36
C LEU A 819 -14.80 -2.58 29.95
N LEU A 820 -13.99 -3.03 28.99
CA LEU A 820 -14.46 -3.36 27.64
C LEU A 820 -15.22 -4.69 27.68
N THR A 821 -16.54 -4.61 27.57
CA THR A 821 -17.42 -5.79 27.50
C THR A 821 -18.07 -5.88 26.12
N PRO A 822 -17.97 -7.04 25.44
CA PRO A 822 -18.66 -7.23 24.16
C PRO A 822 -20.16 -7.29 24.45
N LYS A 823 -20.92 -6.29 23.98
CA LYS A 823 -22.36 -6.26 24.12
C LYS A 823 -23.00 -6.92 22.89
N PRO A 824 -23.73 -8.05 23.05
CA PRO A 824 -24.43 -8.65 21.93
C PRO A 824 -25.61 -7.74 21.52
N ILE A 825 -25.78 -7.56 20.21
CA ILE A 825 -26.88 -6.82 19.61
C ILE A 825 -27.79 -7.84 18.91
N SER A 826 -29.08 -7.85 19.23
CA SER A 826 -30.03 -8.71 18.50
C SER A 826 -30.36 -8.08 17.16
N ILE A 827 -30.37 -8.89 16.10
CA ILE A 827 -30.66 -8.42 14.74
C ILE A 827 -32.00 -9.01 14.31
N GLY A 828 -32.86 -8.17 13.71
CA GLY A 828 -34.19 -8.55 13.24
C GLY A 828 -34.22 -9.30 11.90
N ALA A 829 -33.09 -9.82 11.43
CA ALA A 829 -32.99 -10.55 10.17
C ALA A 829 -33.35 -12.05 10.35
N GLU A 830 -33.78 -12.69 9.26
CA GLU A 830 -34.10 -14.12 9.29
C GLU A 830 -32.82 -14.98 9.22
N PRO A 831 -32.68 -16.01 10.08
CA PRO A 831 -31.51 -16.87 10.11
C PRO A 831 -31.51 -17.87 8.94
N VAL A 832 -30.82 -17.51 7.85
CA VAL A 832 -30.76 -18.32 6.61
C VAL A 832 -29.90 -19.58 6.73
N TYR A 833 -28.83 -19.55 7.55
CA TYR A 833 -28.01 -20.72 7.88
C TYR A 833 -27.53 -20.65 9.33
N LYS A 834 -27.01 -21.78 9.85
CA LYS A 834 -26.33 -21.84 11.15
C LYS A 834 -24.84 -21.56 10.97
N GLY A 835 -24.28 -20.69 11.81
CA GLY A 835 -22.86 -20.36 11.80
C GLY A 835 -22.60 -18.88 12.00
N MET A 836 -21.60 -18.33 11.29
CA MET A 836 -21.08 -16.99 11.54
C MET A 836 -20.76 -16.21 10.25
N LEU A 837 -21.02 -14.91 10.22
CA LEU A 837 -20.63 -14.00 9.14
C LEU A 837 -19.65 -12.96 9.68
N VAL A 838 -18.58 -12.73 8.92
CA VAL A 838 -17.49 -11.82 9.27
C VAL A 838 -17.31 -10.81 8.15
N ARG A 839 -17.36 -9.52 8.50
CA ARG A 839 -17.02 -8.40 7.59
C ARG A 839 -16.63 -7.14 8.37
N TYR A 840 -15.91 -6.22 7.72
CA TYR A 840 -15.75 -4.87 8.27
C TYR A 840 -17.04 -4.06 8.12
N VAL A 841 -17.21 -3.06 8.98
CA VAL A 841 -18.32 -2.10 8.89
C VAL A 841 -18.29 -1.36 7.55
N SER A 842 -17.09 -1.01 7.09
CA SER A 842 -16.78 -0.24 5.88
C SER A 842 -16.79 -1.04 4.57
N TYR A 843 -17.00 -2.37 4.61
CA TYR A 843 -16.79 -3.28 3.47
C TYR A 843 -15.36 -3.25 2.87
N ASN A 844 -14.38 -2.79 3.66
CA ASN A 844 -12.98 -2.89 3.29
C ASN A 844 -12.56 -4.35 3.01
N PRO A 845 -11.54 -4.59 2.16
CA PRO A 845 -11.08 -5.94 1.85
C PRO A 845 -10.64 -6.70 3.11
N LEU A 846 -11.23 -7.88 3.33
CA LEU A 846 -10.76 -8.84 4.33
C LEU A 846 -9.44 -9.46 3.87
N PRO A 847 -8.41 -9.45 4.74
CA PRO A 847 -7.11 -10.05 4.42
C PRO A 847 -7.25 -11.58 4.28
N GLN A 848 -6.45 -12.18 3.40
CA GLN A 848 -6.37 -13.64 3.28
C GLN A 848 -6.04 -14.31 4.63
N THR A 849 -5.20 -13.67 5.44
CA THR A 849 -4.87 -14.06 6.81
C THR A 849 -6.11 -14.32 7.69
N MET A 850 -7.17 -13.52 7.55
CA MET A 850 -8.43 -13.72 8.30
C MET A 850 -9.18 -14.96 7.80
N SER A 851 -9.16 -15.22 6.49
CA SER A 851 -9.71 -16.48 5.94
C SER A 851 -8.99 -17.70 6.49
N GLU A 852 -7.66 -17.66 6.50
CA GLU A 852 -6.84 -18.76 7.01
C GLU A 852 -7.08 -18.98 8.51
N PHE A 853 -7.21 -17.89 9.27
CA PHE A 853 -7.60 -17.92 10.67
C PHE A 853 -8.95 -18.63 10.89
N LEU A 854 -10.01 -18.20 10.21
CA LEU A 854 -11.35 -18.78 10.38
C LEU A 854 -11.41 -20.24 9.91
N SER A 855 -10.65 -20.58 8.87
CA SER A 855 -10.54 -21.95 8.33
C SER A 855 -9.84 -22.91 9.30
N ALA A 856 -9.01 -22.40 10.21
CA ALA A 856 -8.26 -23.22 11.16
C ALA A 856 -9.11 -23.73 12.34
N ILE A 857 -10.35 -23.27 12.48
CA ILE A 857 -11.26 -23.67 13.57
C ILE A 857 -12.50 -24.35 12.96
N PRO A 858 -12.45 -25.66 12.66
CA PRO A 858 -13.52 -26.36 11.94
C PRO A 858 -14.87 -26.35 12.65
N GLU A 859 -14.86 -26.16 13.98
CA GLU A 859 -16.05 -26.17 14.84
C GLU A 859 -16.98 -24.98 14.58
N ILE A 860 -16.45 -23.87 14.06
CA ILE A 860 -17.21 -22.66 13.72
C ILE A 860 -17.99 -22.82 12.42
N GLY A 861 -17.56 -23.75 11.55
CA GLY A 861 -18.20 -24.05 10.28
C GLY A 861 -17.22 -24.07 9.12
N SER A 862 -17.72 -24.42 7.94
CA SER A 862 -16.93 -24.41 6.72
C SER A 862 -16.91 -23.01 6.09
N PRO A 863 -15.75 -22.45 5.73
CA PRO A 863 -15.63 -21.10 5.20
C PRO A 863 -16.19 -21.00 3.78
N SER A 864 -16.96 -19.95 3.56
CA SER A 864 -17.58 -19.53 2.31
C SER A 864 -17.16 -18.09 2.05
N LEU A 865 -16.20 -17.92 1.15
CA LEU A 865 -15.60 -16.62 0.84
C LEU A 865 -16.30 -15.95 -0.31
N ARG A 866 -16.40 -14.61 -0.23
CA ARG A 866 -17.14 -13.82 -1.21
C ARG A 866 -16.35 -12.60 -1.64
N ALA A 867 -16.37 -12.33 -2.94
CA ALA A 867 -15.65 -11.22 -3.53
C ALA A 867 -16.48 -10.43 -4.55
N TRP A 868 -16.10 -9.18 -4.77
CA TRP A 868 -16.62 -8.33 -5.83
C TRP A 868 -15.51 -7.92 -6.78
N LEU A 869 -15.87 -7.72 -8.04
CA LEU A 869 -15.04 -7.07 -9.05
C LEU A 869 -15.91 -6.08 -9.84
N TYR A 870 -15.47 -4.83 -9.88
CA TYR A 870 -16.15 -3.76 -10.62
C TYR A 870 -15.51 -3.57 -12.00
N GLY A 871 -16.33 -3.19 -12.99
CA GLY A 871 -15.85 -2.89 -14.33
C GLY A 871 -15.14 -1.53 -14.43
N PRO A 872 -14.30 -1.33 -15.46
CA PRO A 872 -13.82 0.00 -15.86
C PRO A 872 -14.97 0.95 -16.14
N ILE A 873 -14.88 2.23 -15.75
CA ILE A 873 -15.78 3.24 -16.33
C ILE A 873 -15.46 3.37 -17.83
N ARG A 874 -16.49 3.26 -18.68
CA ARG A 874 -16.37 3.47 -20.13
C ARG A 874 -17.08 4.75 -20.56
N GLY A 875 -16.35 5.66 -21.17
CA GLY A 875 -16.89 6.89 -21.75
C GLY A 875 -17.54 7.83 -20.72
N SER A 876 -18.56 8.58 -21.14
CA SER A 876 -19.24 9.59 -20.31
C SER A 876 -20.28 9.03 -19.34
N THR A 877 -20.45 7.70 -19.26
CA THR A 877 -21.61 7.10 -18.57
C THR A 877 -21.51 7.15 -17.05
N GLN A 878 -20.36 7.46 -16.44
CA GLN A 878 -20.15 7.49 -14.97
C GLN A 878 -20.30 6.14 -14.24
N TRP A 879 -20.48 5.00 -14.92
CA TRP A 879 -20.57 3.66 -14.28
C TRP A 879 -19.58 2.66 -14.90
N GLY A 880 -19.17 1.66 -14.11
CA GLY A 880 -18.29 0.58 -14.54
C GLY A 880 -18.98 -0.44 -15.47
N GLU A 881 -18.38 -0.73 -16.63
CA GLU A 881 -18.91 -1.64 -17.66
C GLU A 881 -17.92 -2.74 -18.05
N ILE A 882 -18.36 -4.00 -17.95
CA ILE A 882 -17.60 -5.20 -18.33
C ILE A 882 -18.21 -5.77 -19.62
N PRO A 883 -17.56 -5.63 -20.80
CA PRO A 883 -18.07 -6.15 -22.06
C PRO A 883 -18.10 -7.68 -22.06
N ILE A 884 -19.23 -8.22 -22.51
CA ILE A 884 -19.47 -9.64 -22.75
C ILE A 884 -19.85 -9.82 -24.21
N ASP A 885 -19.13 -10.70 -24.90
CA ASP A 885 -19.28 -10.96 -26.33
C ASP A 885 -19.83 -12.36 -26.58
N TYR A 886 -20.84 -12.46 -27.44
CA TYR A 886 -21.40 -13.72 -27.94
C TYR A 886 -21.67 -13.62 -29.44
N GLY A 887 -20.83 -14.29 -30.25
CA GLY A 887 -20.85 -14.16 -31.71
C GLY A 887 -20.63 -12.72 -32.16
N ASP A 888 -21.63 -12.12 -32.80
CA ASP A 888 -21.64 -10.70 -33.22
C ASP A 888 -22.46 -9.79 -32.28
N LYS A 889 -22.99 -10.33 -31.17
CA LYS A 889 -23.74 -9.58 -30.16
C LYS A 889 -22.86 -9.26 -28.96
N ARG A 890 -23.16 -8.12 -28.33
CA ARG A 890 -22.43 -7.59 -27.17
C ARG A 890 -23.40 -7.02 -26.15
N ALA A 891 -23.10 -7.24 -24.88
CA ALA A 891 -23.78 -6.63 -23.74
C ALA A 891 -22.76 -6.30 -22.64
N TYR A 892 -23.20 -5.65 -21.57
CA TYR A 892 -22.31 -5.17 -20.51
C TYR A 892 -22.78 -5.62 -19.13
N ALA A 893 -21.87 -6.21 -18.36
CA ALA A 893 -22.09 -6.48 -16.95
C ALA A 893 -21.60 -5.31 -16.08
N LYS A 894 -22.35 -4.96 -15.02
CA LYS A 894 -21.99 -3.89 -14.07
C LYS A 894 -20.88 -4.33 -13.11
N ALA A 895 -20.94 -5.60 -12.68
CA ALA A 895 -19.99 -6.18 -11.74
C ALA A 895 -19.98 -7.71 -11.85
N ILE A 896 -18.94 -8.32 -11.27
CA ILE A 896 -18.82 -9.76 -11.09
C ILE A 896 -18.80 -10.08 -9.59
N VAL A 897 -19.61 -11.07 -9.19
CA VAL A 897 -19.67 -11.56 -7.82
C VAL A 897 -19.02 -12.94 -7.75
N GLY A 898 -18.05 -13.09 -6.86
CA GLY A 898 -17.35 -14.34 -6.60
C GLY A 898 -17.99 -15.03 -5.40
N LEU A 899 -18.55 -16.20 -5.58
CA LEU A 899 -19.18 -16.99 -4.50
C LEU A 899 -18.50 -18.34 -4.32
N SER A 900 -18.67 -18.95 -3.15
CA SER A 900 -18.15 -20.28 -2.83
C SER A 900 -19.25 -21.33 -2.92
N LEU A 901 -18.88 -22.61 -3.12
CA LEU A 901 -19.84 -23.71 -3.33
C LEU A 901 -20.92 -23.78 -2.25
N LEU A 902 -20.56 -23.50 -1.00
CA LEU A 902 -21.44 -23.55 0.17
C LEU A 902 -22.53 -22.47 0.15
N ASP A 903 -22.31 -21.32 -0.49
CA ASP A 903 -23.30 -20.24 -0.57
C ASP A 903 -24.60 -20.69 -1.26
N GLY A 904 -24.49 -21.64 -2.20
CA GLY A 904 -25.62 -22.18 -2.95
C GLY A 904 -26.72 -22.75 -2.05
N ASP A 905 -26.34 -23.61 -1.11
CA ASP A 905 -27.26 -24.24 -0.16
C ASP A 905 -27.57 -23.31 1.02
N ALA A 906 -26.54 -22.62 1.54
CA ALA A 906 -26.66 -21.76 2.72
C ALA A 906 -27.64 -20.59 2.52
N LEU A 907 -27.63 -20.00 1.34
CA LEU A 907 -28.49 -18.87 0.98
C LEU A 907 -29.62 -19.27 0.04
N LYS A 908 -29.77 -20.57 -0.25
CA LYS A 908 -30.79 -21.11 -1.18
C LYS A 908 -30.70 -20.54 -2.60
N ILE A 909 -29.51 -20.08 -3.03
CA ILE A 909 -29.27 -19.58 -4.39
C ILE A 909 -29.55 -20.66 -5.44
N LYS A 910 -29.34 -21.95 -5.11
CA LYS A 910 -29.67 -23.05 -6.03
C LYS A 910 -31.13 -23.03 -6.52
N LEU A 911 -32.06 -22.52 -5.70
CA LEU A 911 -33.48 -22.45 -6.03
C LEU A 911 -33.83 -21.29 -6.97
N THR A 912 -32.92 -20.34 -7.18
CA THR A 912 -33.13 -19.18 -8.07
C THR A 912 -32.63 -19.42 -9.49
N LEU A 913 -31.88 -20.51 -9.69
CA LEU A 913 -31.32 -20.89 -10.97
C LEU A 913 -32.37 -21.51 -11.88
N VAL A 914 -32.23 -21.31 -13.19
CA VAL A 914 -33.17 -21.82 -14.20
C VAL A 914 -33.04 -23.33 -14.38
N TYR A 915 -31.81 -23.83 -14.48
CA TYR A 915 -31.53 -25.26 -14.72
C TYR A 915 -31.04 -26.00 -13.45
N GLY A 916 -30.82 -25.29 -12.35
CA GLY A 916 -30.36 -25.85 -11.07
C GLY A 916 -28.88 -26.32 -11.08
N ARG A 917 -28.06 -25.82 -12.00
CA ARG A 917 -26.67 -26.27 -12.23
C ARG A 917 -25.63 -25.50 -11.42
N TRP A 918 -25.86 -25.37 -10.11
CA TRP A 918 -24.92 -24.69 -9.22
C TRP A 918 -23.58 -25.43 -9.09
N ASP A 919 -23.60 -26.76 -8.98
CA ASP A 919 -22.36 -27.53 -8.80
C ASP A 919 -21.46 -27.47 -10.05
N ASP A 920 -22.05 -27.26 -11.22
CA ASP A 920 -21.34 -27.06 -12.49
C ASP A 920 -20.52 -25.76 -12.49
N LEU A 921 -20.90 -24.75 -11.70
CA LEU A 921 -20.11 -23.52 -11.55
C LEU A 921 -18.71 -23.79 -10.97
N PHE A 922 -18.55 -24.83 -10.17
CA PHE A 922 -17.29 -25.13 -9.48
C PHE A 922 -16.49 -26.27 -10.13
N ARG A 923 -16.99 -26.81 -11.25
CA ARG A 923 -16.28 -27.82 -12.04
C ARG A 923 -15.18 -27.18 -12.86
N GLU A 924 -14.03 -27.84 -12.91
CA GLU A 924 -12.91 -27.44 -13.74
C GLU A 924 -13.08 -28.09 -15.12
N TYR A 925 -13.57 -27.31 -16.10
CA TYR A 925 -13.80 -27.79 -17.47
C TYR A 925 -12.53 -27.74 -18.32
N SER A 926 -11.85 -26.61 -18.27
CA SER A 926 -10.57 -26.37 -18.94
C SER A 926 -9.87 -25.23 -18.25
N GLU A 927 -8.55 -25.22 -18.29
CA GLU A 927 -7.73 -24.25 -17.54
C GLU A 927 -7.87 -22.80 -18.06
N ASP A 928 -8.37 -22.62 -19.29
CA ASP A 928 -8.59 -21.29 -19.93
C ASP A 928 -10.07 -20.87 -20.01
N THR A 929 -10.98 -21.63 -19.39
CA THR A 929 -12.41 -21.33 -19.41
C THR A 929 -12.93 -21.19 -17.99
N ILE A 930 -13.51 -20.03 -17.69
CA ILE A 930 -14.08 -19.74 -16.37
C ILE A 930 -15.57 -20.08 -16.40
N PRO A 931 -16.06 -21.05 -15.62
CA PRO A 931 -17.49 -21.26 -15.49
C PRO A 931 -18.16 -20.03 -14.83
N CYS A 932 -19.35 -19.67 -15.30
CA CYS A 932 -20.13 -18.56 -14.77
C CYS A 932 -21.64 -18.82 -14.80
N ILE A 933 -22.37 -18.11 -13.94
CA ILE A 933 -23.83 -18.03 -13.98
C ILE A 933 -24.19 -16.58 -14.31
N MET A 934 -25.12 -16.38 -15.24
CA MET A 934 -25.45 -15.07 -15.78
C MET A 934 -26.88 -14.65 -15.43
N SER A 935 -27.13 -13.35 -15.27
CA SER A 935 -28.50 -12.86 -15.14
C SER A 935 -29.31 -13.10 -16.42
N LYS A 936 -30.60 -13.40 -16.30
CA LYS A 936 -31.47 -13.51 -17.47
C LYS A 936 -31.58 -12.20 -18.27
N SER A 937 -31.48 -11.05 -17.61
CA SER A 937 -31.45 -9.74 -18.28
C SER A 937 -30.31 -9.69 -19.30
N LEU A 938 -29.10 -10.04 -18.86
CA LEU A 938 -27.89 -10.00 -19.66
C LEU A 938 -27.90 -11.08 -20.74
N ALA A 939 -28.41 -12.28 -20.41
CA ALA A 939 -28.60 -13.35 -21.38
C ALA A 939 -29.55 -12.94 -22.51
N LYS A 940 -30.66 -12.27 -22.17
CA LYS A 940 -31.63 -11.74 -23.14
C LYS A 940 -30.99 -10.67 -24.04
N ASP A 941 -30.19 -9.76 -23.48
CA ASP A 941 -29.47 -8.73 -24.23
C ASP A 941 -28.46 -9.35 -25.22
N LEU A 942 -27.80 -10.45 -24.82
CA LEU A 942 -26.92 -11.24 -25.69
C LEU A 942 -27.68 -12.17 -26.66
N GLY A 943 -28.99 -12.34 -26.48
CA GLY A 943 -29.80 -13.32 -27.20
C GLY A 943 -29.40 -14.77 -26.96
N LEU A 944 -28.98 -15.09 -25.73
CA LEU A 944 -28.76 -16.45 -25.23
C LEU A 944 -30.07 -17.01 -24.69
N GLU A 945 -30.53 -18.14 -25.25
CA GLU A 945 -31.78 -18.79 -24.84
C GLU A 945 -31.55 -20.00 -23.92
N TYR A 946 -30.40 -20.67 -24.04
CA TYR A 946 -30.09 -21.90 -23.32
C TYR A 946 -28.64 -21.93 -22.80
N ALA A 947 -28.39 -22.80 -21.83
CA ALA A 947 -27.07 -23.08 -21.26
C ALA A 947 -26.82 -24.61 -21.29
N PRO A 948 -25.58 -25.10 -21.48
CA PRO A 948 -24.35 -24.34 -21.41
C PRO A 948 -23.95 -23.70 -22.74
N GLU A 949 -23.40 -22.48 -22.69
CA GLU A 949 -22.89 -21.75 -23.86
C GLU A 949 -21.60 -21.01 -23.51
N ILE A 950 -20.74 -20.73 -24.50
CA ILE A 950 -19.48 -20.00 -24.28
C ILE A 950 -19.62 -18.56 -24.73
N VAL A 951 -19.37 -17.63 -23.79
CA VAL A 951 -19.23 -16.20 -24.06
C VAL A 951 -17.78 -15.76 -23.83
N LYS A 952 -17.42 -14.57 -24.28
CA LYS A 952 -16.09 -14.00 -24.03
C LYS A 952 -16.19 -12.74 -23.18
N MET A 953 -15.32 -12.61 -22.19
CA MET A 953 -15.14 -11.43 -21.37
C MET A 953 -13.66 -11.05 -21.40
N TRP A 954 -13.33 -9.87 -21.93
CA TRP A 954 -11.92 -9.43 -22.06
C TRP A 954 -10.98 -10.46 -22.72
N GLY A 955 -11.45 -11.14 -23.76
CA GLY A 955 -10.72 -12.24 -24.41
C GLY A 955 -10.70 -13.57 -23.64
N ILE A 956 -11.16 -13.59 -22.38
CA ILE A 956 -11.28 -14.78 -21.54
C ILE A 956 -12.57 -15.51 -21.87
N LYS A 957 -12.52 -16.83 -22.02
CA LYS A 957 -13.70 -17.65 -22.27
C LYS A 957 -14.47 -17.86 -20.97
N LEU A 958 -15.74 -17.51 -20.96
CA LEU A 958 -16.66 -17.84 -19.87
C LEU A 958 -17.63 -18.92 -20.34
N LEU A 959 -17.74 -20.02 -19.60
CA LEU A 959 -18.76 -21.04 -19.83
C LEU A 959 -19.99 -20.71 -18.98
N VAL A 960 -21.04 -20.21 -19.61
CA VAL A 960 -22.32 -19.95 -18.94
C VAL A 960 -22.96 -21.29 -18.64
N VAL A 961 -22.97 -21.71 -17.37
CA VAL A 961 -23.52 -23.02 -16.96
C VAL A 961 -25.01 -22.95 -16.66
N ASP A 962 -25.50 -21.79 -16.20
CA ASP A 962 -26.90 -21.54 -15.83
C ASP A 962 -27.23 -20.04 -15.86
N PHE A 963 -28.52 -19.72 -15.67
CA PHE A 963 -29.04 -18.36 -15.53
C PHE A 963 -29.77 -18.18 -14.19
N PHE A 964 -29.85 -16.94 -13.70
CA PHE A 964 -30.68 -16.58 -12.54
C PHE A 964 -31.66 -15.43 -12.85
N GLU A 965 -32.77 -15.38 -12.12
CA GLU A 965 -33.75 -14.28 -12.18
C GLU A 965 -33.35 -13.15 -11.20
N PRO A 966 -33.03 -11.93 -11.68
CA PRO A 966 -32.51 -10.84 -10.84
C PRO A 966 -33.39 -10.50 -9.63
N ARG A 967 -34.70 -10.32 -9.83
CA ARG A 967 -35.66 -9.96 -8.77
C ARG A 967 -35.76 -11.01 -7.66
N VAL A 968 -35.55 -12.28 -7.99
CA VAL A 968 -35.60 -13.37 -7.00
C VAL A 968 -34.33 -13.36 -6.15
N LEU A 969 -33.17 -13.14 -6.78
CA LEU A 969 -31.88 -13.09 -6.09
C LEU A 969 -31.73 -11.81 -5.23
N GLU A 970 -32.33 -10.71 -5.65
CA GLU A 970 -32.39 -9.45 -4.88
C GLU A 970 -33.11 -9.60 -3.53
N GLY A 971 -34.11 -10.48 -3.46
CA GLY A 971 -34.81 -10.82 -2.22
C GLY A 971 -33.99 -11.68 -1.25
N ILE A 972 -32.87 -12.26 -1.69
CA ILE A 972 -32.02 -13.10 -0.84
C ILE A 972 -31.10 -12.21 -0.01
N LYS A 973 -31.30 -12.29 1.30
CA LYS A 973 -30.51 -11.58 2.31
C LYS A 973 -29.68 -12.56 3.13
N ASP A 974 -28.49 -12.14 3.52
CA ASP A 974 -27.67 -12.90 4.47
C ASP A 974 -28.12 -12.63 5.92
N ILE A 975 -27.42 -13.23 6.89
CA ILE A 975 -27.71 -13.13 8.32
C ILE A 975 -27.50 -11.71 8.88
N ASP A 976 -26.81 -10.82 8.16
CA ASP A 976 -26.75 -9.40 8.51
C ASP A 976 -27.93 -8.58 7.97
N GLY A 977 -28.83 -9.21 7.22
CA GLY A 977 -29.99 -8.56 6.59
C GLY A 977 -29.68 -7.82 5.30
N GLU A 978 -28.44 -7.93 4.80
CA GLU A 978 -27.96 -7.28 3.58
C GLU A 978 -28.02 -8.21 2.37
N THR A 979 -28.13 -7.62 1.18
CA THR A 979 -27.99 -8.34 -0.09
C THR A 979 -26.52 -8.64 -0.38
N LEU A 980 -26.28 -9.69 -1.16
CA LEU A 980 -24.93 -10.02 -1.67
C LEU A 980 -24.48 -9.10 -2.81
N ALA A 981 -25.38 -8.23 -3.30
CA ALA A 981 -25.06 -7.32 -4.40
C ALA A 981 -23.90 -6.38 -4.02
N PRO A 982 -23.00 -6.08 -4.98
CA PRO A 982 -21.94 -5.11 -4.77
C PRO A 982 -22.48 -3.72 -4.39
N LEU A 983 -21.66 -2.95 -3.69
CA LEU A 983 -21.95 -1.55 -3.42
C LEU A 983 -21.91 -0.74 -4.71
N ASP A 984 -22.77 0.25 -4.82
CA ASP A 984 -22.74 1.18 -5.94
C ASP A 984 -21.66 2.26 -5.72
N ILE A 985 -20.41 1.90 -6.01
CA ILE A 985 -19.25 2.78 -5.85
C ILE A 985 -19.22 3.94 -6.86
N TRP A 986 -20.15 3.97 -7.81
CA TRP A 986 -20.25 4.97 -8.86
C TRP A 986 -21.30 6.06 -8.56
N SER A 987 -22.15 5.84 -7.55
CA SER A 987 -23.23 6.75 -7.18
C SER A 987 -22.73 8.10 -6.65
N VAL A 988 -23.60 9.12 -6.68
CA VAL A 988 -23.26 10.48 -6.22
C VAL A 988 -22.85 10.51 -4.73
N GLU A 989 -23.43 9.64 -3.89
CA GLU A 989 -23.01 9.47 -2.49
C GLU A 989 -21.59 8.91 -2.35
N ALA A 990 -21.17 8.03 -3.27
CA ALA A 990 -19.80 7.51 -3.32
C ALA A 990 -18.76 8.58 -3.71
N GLN A 991 -19.20 9.70 -4.30
CA GLN A 991 -18.35 10.84 -4.63
C GLN A 991 -18.11 11.78 -3.44
N GLY A 992 -18.81 11.58 -2.32
CA GLY A 992 -18.88 12.49 -1.18
C GLY A 992 -18.36 11.96 0.16
N ILE A 993 -17.29 11.15 0.21
CA ILE A 993 -16.58 10.67 1.43
C ILE A 993 -17.47 9.95 2.50
N THR A 994 -18.78 9.84 2.29
CA THR A 994 -19.70 9.08 3.14
C THR A 994 -19.62 7.58 2.85
N THR A 995 -19.90 6.75 3.85
CA THR A 995 -20.07 5.31 3.69
C THR A 995 -21.13 5.04 2.62
N VAL A 996 -20.73 4.46 1.50
CA VAL A 996 -21.64 4.03 0.42
C VAL A 996 -22.55 2.94 0.97
N THR A 997 -23.86 3.19 0.96
CA THR A 997 -24.86 2.21 1.40
C THR A 997 -25.70 1.67 0.23
N GLU A 998 -25.74 2.39 -0.88
CA GLU A 998 -26.44 1.97 -2.10
C GLU A 998 -25.81 0.72 -2.72
N ARG A 999 -26.66 -0.11 -3.31
CA ARG A 999 -26.30 -1.42 -3.90
C ARG A 999 -26.59 -1.41 -5.38
N LEU A 1000 -25.77 -2.11 -6.15
CA LEU A 1000 -26.10 -2.40 -7.54
C LEU A 1000 -27.29 -3.37 -7.61
N GLU A 1001 -28.18 -3.14 -8.56
CA GLU A 1001 -29.22 -4.11 -8.91
C GLU A 1001 -28.57 -5.39 -9.50
N TRP A 1002 -29.21 -6.54 -9.30
CA TRP A 1002 -28.76 -7.82 -9.85
C TRP A 1002 -28.89 -7.94 -11.37
N ASP A 1003 -29.52 -6.95 -12.00
CA ASP A 1003 -29.55 -6.80 -13.44
C ASP A 1003 -28.12 -6.59 -13.97
N ASN A 1004 -27.74 -7.46 -14.90
CA ASN A 1004 -26.43 -7.44 -15.56
C ASN A 1004 -25.25 -7.70 -14.62
N ILE A 1005 -25.42 -8.62 -13.66
CA ILE A 1005 -24.34 -9.17 -12.84
C ILE A 1005 -24.01 -10.61 -13.28
N ILE A 1006 -22.73 -10.97 -13.22
CA ILE A 1006 -22.24 -12.33 -13.45
C ILE A 1006 -21.73 -12.92 -12.13
N ILE A 1007 -22.03 -14.19 -11.89
CA ILE A 1007 -21.50 -14.95 -10.75
C ILE A 1007 -20.42 -15.90 -11.25
N VAL A 1008 -19.26 -15.91 -10.58
CA VAL A 1008 -18.13 -16.82 -10.86
C VAL A 1008 -17.64 -17.47 -9.55
N PRO A 1009 -16.81 -18.52 -9.61
CA PRO A 1009 -16.18 -19.07 -8.41
C PRO A 1009 -15.26 -18.05 -7.72
N TYR A 1010 -15.39 -17.89 -6.40
CA TYR A 1010 -14.51 -17.04 -5.59
C TYR A 1010 -13.02 -17.33 -5.85
N ARG A 1011 -12.64 -18.62 -5.93
CA ARG A 1011 -11.25 -19.06 -6.16
C ARG A 1011 -10.63 -18.49 -7.45
N ILE A 1012 -11.46 -18.19 -8.44
CA ILE A 1012 -11.02 -17.60 -9.71
C ILE A 1012 -11.02 -16.07 -9.57
N LEU A 1013 -12.10 -15.49 -9.04
CA LEU A 1013 -12.23 -14.04 -8.91
C LEU A 1013 -11.15 -13.43 -8.01
N SER A 1014 -10.81 -14.08 -6.89
CA SER A 1014 -9.79 -13.60 -5.93
C SER A 1014 -8.37 -13.55 -6.51
N LYS A 1015 -8.13 -14.20 -7.65
CA LYS A 1015 -6.86 -14.10 -8.38
C LYS A 1015 -6.83 -12.90 -9.34
N ILE A 1016 -7.97 -12.31 -9.69
CA ILE A 1016 -8.04 -11.13 -10.54
C ILE A 1016 -7.66 -9.90 -9.69
N PRO A 1017 -6.68 -9.09 -10.14
CA PRO A 1017 -6.30 -7.85 -9.48
C PRO A 1017 -7.52 -6.94 -9.24
N SER A 1018 -7.50 -6.22 -8.12
CA SER A 1018 -8.60 -5.36 -7.67
C SER A 1018 -9.91 -6.06 -7.30
N SER A 1019 -9.92 -7.40 -7.22
CA SER A 1019 -11.01 -8.10 -6.55
C SER A 1019 -11.00 -7.81 -5.05
N ILE A 1020 -12.17 -7.58 -4.48
CA ILE A 1020 -12.35 -7.21 -3.07
C ILE A 1020 -13.04 -8.36 -2.36
N THR A 1021 -12.33 -9.05 -1.45
CA THR A 1021 -12.97 -10.02 -0.55
C THR A 1021 -13.71 -9.25 0.54
N PHE A 1022 -15.04 -9.18 0.46
CA PHE A 1022 -15.82 -8.27 1.31
C PHE A 1022 -16.44 -8.95 2.53
N SER A 1023 -16.65 -10.27 2.49
CA SER A 1023 -17.20 -11.04 3.60
C SER A 1023 -16.74 -12.50 3.58
N ILE A 1024 -16.76 -13.11 4.77
CA ILE A 1024 -16.53 -14.54 4.96
C ILE A 1024 -17.68 -15.09 5.80
N ALA A 1025 -18.43 -16.04 5.26
CA ALA A 1025 -19.45 -16.80 6.00
C ALA A 1025 -18.88 -18.16 6.42
N LEU A 1026 -19.20 -18.62 7.62
CA LEU A 1026 -18.86 -19.92 8.16
C LEU A 1026 -20.16 -20.69 8.32
N VAL A 1027 -20.37 -21.69 7.48
CA VAL A 1027 -21.66 -22.38 7.34
C VAL A 1027 -21.60 -23.76 8.01
N GLY A 1028 -22.64 -24.09 8.77
CA GLY A 1028 -22.88 -25.43 9.31
C GLY A 1028 -22.12 -25.75 10.60
N GLY A 1029 -21.52 -24.76 11.25
CA GLY A 1029 -20.81 -24.95 12.53
C GLY A 1029 -21.72 -25.05 13.75
N LYS A 1030 -21.11 -25.34 14.91
CA LYS A 1030 -21.80 -25.35 16.21
C LYS A 1030 -22.05 -23.90 16.66
N PRO A 1031 -23.30 -23.51 16.97
CA PRO A 1031 -23.61 -22.14 17.39
C PRO A 1031 -22.82 -21.69 18.61
N GLU A 1032 -22.52 -22.59 19.55
CA GLU A 1032 -21.74 -22.27 20.75
C GLU A 1032 -20.28 -21.94 20.41
N ALA A 1033 -19.68 -22.69 19.48
CA ALA A 1033 -18.31 -22.45 19.02
C ALA A 1033 -18.23 -21.13 18.23
N ALA A 1034 -19.22 -20.87 17.37
CA ALA A 1034 -19.34 -19.61 16.63
C ALA A 1034 -19.53 -18.41 17.56
N GLU A 1035 -20.37 -18.53 18.59
CA GLU A 1035 -20.56 -17.49 19.59
C GLU A 1035 -19.28 -17.25 20.42
N GLN A 1036 -18.55 -18.30 20.78
CA GLN A 1036 -17.26 -18.17 21.47
C GLN A 1036 -16.22 -17.48 20.59
N ALA A 1037 -16.12 -17.87 19.32
CA ALA A 1037 -15.21 -17.24 18.37
C ALA A 1037 -15.56 -15.77 18.12
N ALA A 1038 -16.84 -15.44 17.95
CA ALA A 1038 -17.31 -14.06 17.81
C ALA A 1038 -17.02 -13.21 19.05
N LYS A 1039 -17.13 -13.78 20.26
CA LYS A 1039 -16.72 -13.09 21.50
C LYS A 1039 -15.22 -12.85 21.55
N THR A 1040 -14.40 -13.83 21.18
CA THR A 1040 -12.93 -13.68 21.13
C THR A 1040 -12.51 -12.64 20.09
N LEU A 1041 -13.08 -12.71 18.89
CA LEU A 1041 -12.78 -11.77 17.81
C LEU A 1041 -13.27 -10.36 18.12
N SER A 1042 -14.52 -10.17 18.58
CA SER A 1042 -15.01 -8.83 18.96
C SER A 1042 -14.20 -8.19 20.08
N GLN A 1043 -13.58 -9.00 20.94
CA GLN A 1043 -12.64 -8.48 21.90
C GLN A 1043 -11.36 -8.00 21.23
N MET A 1044 -10.84 -8.64 20.17
CA MET A 1044 -9.58 -8.28 19.51
C MET A 1044 -9.69 -7.23 18.40
N THR A 1045 -10.85 -7.10 17.76
CA THR A 1045 -10.99 -6.36 16.50
C THR A 1045 -11.78 -5.07 16.69
N TYR A 1046 -11.26 -3.95 16.19
CA TYR A 1046 -12.05 -2.73 16.02
C TYR A 1046 -12.79 -2.78 14.68
N ASN A 1047 -14.00 -2.22 14.62
CA ASN A 1047 -14.75 -1.99 13.38
C ASN A 1047 -15.06 -3.23 12.52
N MET A 1048 -15.14 -4.41 13.14
CA MET A 1048 -15.67 -5.62 12.50
C MET A 1048 -17.06 -5.94 13.04
N PHE A 1049 -17.96 -6.29 12.12
CA PHE A 1049 -19.22 -6.91 12.48
C PHE A 1049 -19.11 -8.44 12.40
N LEU A 1050 -19.48 -9.07 13.51
CA LEU A 1050 -19.45 -10.51 13.68
C LEU A 1050 -20.88 -10.97 13.99
N PHE A 1051 -21.52 -11.62 13.03
CA PHE A 1051 -22.90 -12.08 13.18
C PHE A 1051 -22.92 -13.57 13.39
N VAL A 1052 -23.63 -14.04 14.42
CA VAL A 1052 -23.77 -15.46 14.73
C VAL A 1052 -25.24 -15.85 14.65
N SER A 1053 -25.53 -16.92 13.91
CA SER A 1053 -26.86 -17.47 13.73
C SER A 1053 -26.92 -18.89 14.28
N ASP A 1054 -27.89 -19.16 15.17
CA ASP A 1054 -28.20 -20.50 15.69
C ASP A 1054 -29.28 -21.22 14.85
N GLY A 1055 -29.75 -20.58 13.76
CA GLY A 1055 -30.85 -21.05 12.91
C GLY A 1055 -32.25 -20.62 13.40
N LYS A 1056 -32.35 -19.90 14.53
CA LYS A 1056 -33.59 -19.32 15.06
C LYS A 1056 -33.46 -17.83 15.37
N LYS A 1057 -32.28 -17.40 15.83
CA LYS A 1057 -31.96 -16.03 16.20
C LYS A 1057 -30.56 -15.66 15.72
N ILE A 1058 -30.36 -14.35 15.56
CA ILE A 1058 -29.09 -13.77 15.13
C ILE A 1058 -28.60 -12.80 16.19
N LYS A 1059 -27.33 -12.95 16.57
CA LYS A 1059 -26.63 -12.04 17.49
C LYS A 1059 -25.45 -11.41 16.76
N GLY A 1060 -25.41 -10.09 16.73
CA GLY A 1060 -24.24 -9.31 16.33
C GLY A 1060 -23.31 -9.07 17.52
N TYR A 1061 -22.01 -9.17 17.30
CA TYR A 1061 -20.96 -8.79 18.23
C TYR A 1061 -20.12 -7.68 17.59
N THR A 1062 -19.88 -6.63 18.36
CA THR A 1062 -19.00 -5.52 18.01
C THR A 1062 -18.34 -4.99 19.30
N SER A 1063 -17.14 -4.42 19.18
CA SER A 1063 -16.45 -3.79 20.31
C SER A 1063 -17.10 -2.44 20.61
N VAL A 1064 -17.87 -2.33 21.70
CA VAL A 1064 -18.39 -1.06 22.20
C VAL A 1064 -17.75 -0.77 23.56
N SER A 1065 -17.09 0.37 23.72
CA SER A 1065 -16.61 0.82 25.03
C SER A 1065 -17.78 1.31 25.88
N GLY A 1066 -17.99 0.73 27.06
CA GLY A 1066 -19.03 1.15 28.01
C GLY A 1066 -18.44 1.44 29.39
N LEU A 1067 -19.03 2.41 30.10
CA LEU A 1067 -18.76 2.68 31.51
C LEU A 1067 -19.47 1.64 32.39
N SER A 1068 -18.76 0.99 33.31
CA SER A 1068 -19.38 0.27 34.42
C SER A 1068 -18.96 0.90 35.74
N THR A 1069 -19.92 1.42 36.49
CA THR A 1069 -19.71 1.82 37.89
C THR A 1069 -19.84 0.58 38.77
N THR A 1070 -18.80 0.24 39.53
CA THR A 1070 -18.88 -0.70 40.67
C THR A 1070 -19.27 0.02 41.93
#